data_AF-A0A9N9J517-F1
#
_entry.id   AF-A0A9N9J517-F1
#
_cell.length_a   1.000
_cell.length_b   1.000
_cell.length_c   1.000
_cell.angle_alpha   90.00
_cell.angle_beta   90.00
_cell.angle_gamma   90.00
#
_symmetry.space_group_name_H-M   'P 1'
#
loop_
_entity.id
_entity.type
_entity.pdbx_description
1 polymer ?
#
loop_
_entity_poly.entity_id
_entity_poly.type
_entity_poly.pdbx_seq_one_letter_code
_entity_poly.pdbx_strand_id
1 'polypeptide(L)'
;PKPIIVDLELPLAPLELDYEKSLRQQKLEAEFVNYFALNRGRNIQNFVFPRAKGIVLCDNGKPILHKVNSDSPIIYISNHADTIWNNLRTISLFDNINEEKIDNKDLQIHVPVLTVEYRADVSDSFVKDIESALKISNESERRKVIEKQFNHYGNYVVTKFTLGGIITIRDWLNVSDESKTYLRNYIKWALECGKGQTSEIFEDVPLDKIPPLEADDEMDTLGDLCNWFARIYDLEFAKVISYRKLIPSYRLLPDGLQQKLFDLTGSKPFEAPVGELVPNILEKNERIELAKWIELRPKLELFLWDWFHNSSLQYGVILHKSKLGHGKKAAFKFLRVPTTTEIKKVTLLLAQPRNRQEAYLLENGIIMKDGNNLNFDNIPFAEYSSILSCPLEDFKSAKNQPSRAIYCQIIVNMTKLSFNFGDIKSLQKYSNNVNIAFQSNEPYKNLCKIFGDDYGHLLPRTLTVGGVLLKKFESYTTKILSETIQHEYDIDDPKIIEKIEAHLEEWNERFNVDTSFFINGTGGIVYRDKINTWLDNFLNLTNEKASQKDQNWSSNWSLVSSEDWTPLYKILRKSSTVIDKTFSQYQIVFNGEELFQKDEQDIFVIRFPGSLIDNNYHIFGVIVKKDEKGDWIKYAYPNFNKNRNVRVLYGKLTVKDNNLSDIHLKCKNLTSDCVLITSIVSNDNSAFYSIKPKAWAKTKIIIDMTKDKSESDPKHDKDGFDDEGSDSEIDNVDKTEQTVQDTILKWCIIYNDGRKSMISEVDNSQMLPWNSFGDYLDDSMERLEEDYDWRFEQKPQLMLEQAIQQHDLDDGDLLEAWRVFINYARRKDHIALYWIGFYLQYDILTASNLFRRRFYEEAIDEFAEGAETNLQAAMMLYKKSADFGYPEAQLRYGYGLYSGQGVLQDK
;
A
#
# COMPACT_ATOMS: atom_id res chain seq x y z
N PRO A 1 17.20 -10.67 -33.82
CA PRO A 1 18.48 -9.98 -33.54
C PRO A 1 18.47 -9.61 -32.06
N LYS A 2 19.46 -10.03 -31.25
CA LYS A 2 19.51 -9.66 -29.82
C LYS A 2 19.96 -8.19 -29.68
N PRO A 3 19.43 -7.42 -28.70
CA PRO A 3 19.81 -6.03 -28.52
C PRO A 3 21.28 -5.90 -28.08
N ILE A 4 22.06 -5.12 -28.82
CA ILE A 4 23.52 -4.90 -28.61
C ILE A 4 23.76 -3.75 -27.60
N ILE A 5 22.76 -2.93 -27.32
CA ILE A 5 22.94 -1.59 -26.73
C ILE A 5 23.04 -1.61 -25.19
N VAL A 6 22.49 -2.62 -24.51
CA VAL A 6 22.32 -2.66 -23.05
C VAL A 6 23.64 -2.63 -22.25
N ASP A 7 24.77 -3.00 -22.87
CA ASP A 7 26.07 -3.13 -22.18
C ASP A 7 27.07 -1.97 -22.43
N LEU A 8 26.70 -0.92 -23.17
CA LEU A 8 27.58 0.24 -23.41
C LEU A 8 27.57 1.17 -22.19
N GLU A 9 28.54 1.01 -21.29
CA GLU A 9 28.68 1.88 -20.10
C GLU A 9 28.91 3.36 -20.50
N LEU A 10 28.09 4.25 -19.93
CA LEU A 10 28.35 5.69 -19.91
C LEU A 10 29.67 5.95 -19.17
N PRO A 11 30.44 6.99 -19.54
CA PRO A 11 31.75 7.24 -18.94
C PRO A 11 31.60 7.56 -17.44
N LEU A 12 31.85 6.57 -16.60
CA LEU A 12 32.00 6.70 -15.15
C LEU A 12 33.50 6.87 -14.80
N ALA A 13 33.74 7.56 -13.69
CA ALA A 13 35.06 7.95 -13.19
C ALA A 13 36.05 6.76 -13.06
N PRO A 14 37.37 7.00 -13.15
CA PRO A 14 38.34 5.93 -13.40
C PRO A 14 38.52 5.07 -12.14
N LEU A 15 38.05 3.82 -12.22
CA LEU A 15 38.39 2.73 -11.33
C LEU A 15 39.06 1.62 -12.16
N GLU A 16 39.97 0.90 -11.51
CA GLU A 16 40.99 0.01 -12.07
C GLU A 16 40.58 -0.76 -13.34
N LEU A 17 41.45 -0.69 -14.35
CA LEU A 17 41.28 -1.28 -15.68
C LEU A 17 41.21 -2.82 -15.61
N ASP A 18 40.00 -3.35 -15.66
CA ASP A 18 39.76 -4.74 -16.05
C ASP A 18 39.89 -4.87 -17.57
N TYR A 19 40.95 -5.56 -18.02
CA TYR A 19 41.26 -5.77 -19.44
C TYR A 19 40.13 -6.50 -20.19
N GLU A 20 39.45 -7.46 -19.55
CA GLU A 20 38.34 -8.18 -20.18
C GLU A 20 37.13 -7.26 -20.41
N LYS A 21 36.87 -6.36 -19.44
CA LYS A 21 35.84 -5.32 -19.57
C LYS A 21 36.13 -4.37 -20.72
N SER A 22 37.38 -3.93 -20.86
CA SER A 22 37.80 -3.06 -21.97
C SER A 22 37.67 -3.75 -23.34
N LEU A 23 38.03 -5.03 -23.44
CA LEU A 23 37.92 -5.79 -24.70
C LEU A 23 36.44 -6.02 -25.08
N ARG A 24 35.60 -6.33 -24.10
CA ARG A 24 34.14 -6.44 -24.29
C ARG A 24 33.53 -5.12 -24.75
N GLN A 25 33.94 -4.00 -24.16
CA GLN A 25 33.48 -2.67 -24.56
C GLN A 25 33.89 -2.32 -26.00
N GLN A 26 35.14 -2.56 -26.40
CA GLN A 26 35.57 -2.34 -27.79
C GLN A 26 34.78 -3.18 -28.79
N LYS A 27 34.49 -4.44 -28.46
CA LYS A 27 33.67 -5.31 -29.31
C LYS A 27 32.25 -4.76 -29.46
N LEU A 28 31.63 -4.31 -28.36
CA LEU A 28 30.30 -3.69 -28.37
C LEU A 28 30.27 -2.38 -29.17
N GLU A 29 31.30 -1.54 -29.04
CA GLU A 29 31.44 -0.31 -29.84
C GLU A 29 31.53 -0.61 -31.34
N ALA A 30 32.32 -1.61 -31.73
CA ALA A 30 32.43 -2.05 -33.12
C ALA A 30 31.11 -2.65 -33.66
N GLU A 31 30.42 -3.45 -32.85
CA GLU A 31 29.09 -3.98 -33.19
C GLU A 31 28.06 -2.86 -33.34
N PHE A 32 28.10 -1.84 -32.48
CA PHE A 32 27.24 -0.66 -32.55
C PHE A 32 27.49 0.17 -33.81
N VAL A 33 28.76 0.47 -34.14
CA VAL A 33 29.16 1.18 -35.36
C VAL A 33 28.65 0.43 -36.60
N ASN A 34 28.79 -0.90 -36.62
CA ASN A 34 28.32 -1.74 -37.72
C ASN A 34 26.78 -1.81 -37.81
N TYR A 35 26.09 -1.97 -36.67
CA TYR A 35 24.64 -2.07 -36.61
C TYR A 35 23.96 -0.81 -37.17
N PHE A 36 24.45 0.38 -36.80
CA PHE A 36 23.97 1.66 -37.31
C PHE A 36 24.69 2.13 -38.58
N ALA A 37 25.70 1.39 -39.06
CA ALA A 37 26.53 1.71 -40.22
C ALA A 37 27.06 3.16 -40.16
N LEU A 38 27.69 3.54 -39.05
CA LEU A 38 28.21 4.90 -38.80
C LEU A 38 29.43 5.21 -39.66
N ASN A 39 30.14 4.16 -40.09
CA ASN A 39 31.27 4.21 -40.99
C ASN A 39 30.88 4.38 -42.47
N ARG A 40 29.59 4.25 -42.81
CA ARG A 40 29.09 4.35 -44.20
C ARG A 40 28.33 5.64 -44.41
N GLY A 41 28.42 6.19 -45.62
CA GLY A 41 27.60 7.32 -46.00
C GLY A 41 26.11 6.98 -46.14
N ARG A 42 25.33 8.01 -46.46
CA ARG A 42 23.90 7.99 -46.76
C ARG A 42 23.67 8.64 -48.10
N ASN A 43 22.83 8.01 -48.91
CA ASN A 43 22.22 8.70 -50.04
C ASN A 43 20.89 9.30 -49.57
N ILE A 44 20.39 10.27 -50.31
CA ILE A 44 19.05 10.81 -50.11
C ILE A 44 18.19 10.25 -51.22
N GLN A 45 17.12 9.54 -50.86
CA GLN A 45 16.10 9.09 -51.81
C GLN A 45 14.75 9.47 -51.22
N ASN A 46 14.10 10.45 -51.82
CA ASN A 46 12.90 11.09 -51.29
C ASN A 46 13.15 11.62 -49.85
N PHE A 47 12.44 11.10 -48.85
CA PHE A 47 12.60 11.45 -47.43
C PHE A 47 13.28 10.34 -46.60
N VAL A 48 13.92 9.39 -47.29
CA VAL A 48 14.65 8.28 -46.69
C VAL A 48 16.14 8.46 -46.91
N PHE A 49 16.92 8.01 -45.93
CA PHE A 49 18.39 8.06 -45.95
C PHE A 49 18.96 6.64 -46.05
N PRO A 50 18.89 5.98 -47.22
CA PRO A 50 19.41 4.64 -47.38
C PRO A 50 20.92 4.59 -47.11
N ARG A 51 21.34 3.49 -46.46
CA ARG A 51 22.75 3.20 -46.17
C ARG A 51 23.49 2.95 -47.47
N ALA A 52 24.62 3.61 -47.65
CA ALA A 52 25.52 3.33 -48.76
C ALA A 52 26.24 1.98 -48.57
N LYS A 53 26.81 1.45 -49.67
CA LYS A 53 27.52 0.17 -49.65
C LYS A 53 28.97 0.34 -49.20
N GLY A 54 29.62 1.40 -49.64
CA GLY A 54 31.02 1.72 -49.34
C GLY A 54 31.23 2.28 -47.94
N ILE A 55 32.44 2.08 -47.41
CA ILE A 55 32.90 2.60 -46.12
C ILE A 55 33.59 3.94 -46.37
N VAL A 56 33.08 5.02 -45.77
CA VAL A 56 33.60 6.38 -45.92
C VAL A 56 34.50 6.78 -44.76
N LEU A 57 34.18 6.30 -43.57
CA LEU A 57 34.98 6.51 -42.36
C LEU A 57 35.57 5.18 -41.88
N CYS A 58 36.75 5.20 -41.29
CA CYS A 58 37.35 4.03 -40.66
C CYS A 58 36.56 3.58 -39.42
N ASP A 59 36.78 2.31 -39.02
CA ASP A 59 36.18 1.71 -37.82
C ASP A 59 36.94 2.08 -36.53
N ASN A 60 37.94 2.96 -36.63
CA ASN A 60 38.76 3.41 -35.50
C ASN A 60 38.11 4.53 -34.68
N GLY A 61 36.94 5.02 -35.10
CA GLY A 61 36.20 6.04 -34.36
C GLY A 61 35.55 5.47 -33.11
N LYS A 62 35.52 6.29 -32.06
CA LYS A 62 34.77 5.98 -30.84
C LYS A 62 33.43 6.72 -30.86
N PRO A 63 32.27 6.02 -30.79
CA PRO A 63 30.99 6.70 -30.66
C PRO A 63 30.89 7.38 -29.29
N ILE A 64 30.54 8.66 -29.28
CA ILE A 64 30.27 9.42 -28.07
C ILE A 64 28.75 9.44 -27.87
N LEU A 65 28.30 8.86 -26.75
CA LEU A 65 26.90 8.73 -26.40
C LEU A 65 26.53 9.81 -25.36
N HIS A 66 25.49 10.57 -25.64
CA HIS A 66 24.90 11.52 -24.71
C HIS A 66 23.44 11.13 -24.45
N LYS A 67 23.10 10.84 -23.20
CA LYS A 67 21.70 10.69 -22.80
C LYS A 67 20.95 11.98 -23.08
N VAL A 68 19.80 11.87 -23.72
CA VAL A 68 18.95 13.04 -23.96
C VAL A 68 18.30 13.40 -22.63
N ASN A 69 18.70 14.53 -22.05
CA ASN A 69 18.13 15.02 -20.78
C ASN A 69 16.66 15.47 -20.90
N SER A 70 16.10 15.46 -22.11
CA SER A 70 14.70 15.77 -22.38
C SER A 70 13.90 14.47 -22.36
N ASP A 71 13.30 14.15 -21.21
CA ASP A 71 12.38 13.02 -21.05
C ASP A 71 11.06 13.18 -21.82
N SER A 72 10.90 14.29 -22.56
CA SER A 72 9.68 14.59 -23.30
C SER A 72 9.81 14.18 -24.77
N PRO A 73 8.95 13.27 -25.25
CA PRO A 73 8.73 13.03 -26.66
C PRO A 73 8.46 14.32 -27.44
N ILE A 74 8.83 14.31 -28.72
CA ILE A 74 8.63 15.41 -29.66
C ILE A 74 7.57 14.98 -30.67
N ILE A 75 6.62 15.87 -30.92
CA ILE A 75 5.50 15.63 -31.81
C ILE A 75 5.70 16.46 -33.07
N TYR A 76 5.60 15.78 -34.20
CA TYR A 76 5.67 16.38 -35.52
C TYR A 76 4.30 16.27 -36.18
N ILE A 77 3.68 17.44 -36.42
CA ILE A 77 2.43 17.54 -37.17
C ILE A 77 2.76 18.07 -38.57
N SER A 78 2.39 17.30 -39.59
CA SER A 78 2.53 17.73 -40.98
C SER A 78 1.50 18.81 -41.28
N ASN A 79 1.96 20.04 -41.56
CA ASN A 79 1.07 21.10 -42.03
C ASN A 79 0.90 20.97 -43.55
N HIS A 80 -0.32 21.17 -44.04
CA HIS A 80 -0.80 20.97 -45.43
C HIS A 80 -0.08 21.76 -46.56
N ALA A 81 1.20 22.10 -46.43
CA ALA A 81 1.92 22.83 -47.43
C ALA A 81 2.78 21.88 -48.28
N ASP A 82 2.51 21.89 -49.59
CA ASP A 82 3.40 21.45 -50.68
C ASP A 82 4.81 22.03 -50.46
N THR A 83 5.62 21.38 -49.64
CA THR A 83 6.93 21.88 -49.24
C THR A 83 7.98 20.85 -49.56
N ILE A 84 8.72 21.19 -50.61
CA ILE A 84 9.90 20.46 -51.03
C ILE A 84 11.02 20.82 -50.05
N TRP A 85 11.83 19.83 -49.68
CA TRP A 85 13.14 20.02 -49.03
C TRP A 85 14.11 20.75 -49.99
N ASN A 86 13.86 22.05 -50.20
CA ASN A 86 14.64 22.86 -51.14
C ASN A 86 16.10 22.96 -50.71
N ASN A 87 16.37 22.85 -49.40
CA ASN A 87 17.71 22.98 -48.85
C ASN A 87 18.61 21.78 -49.14
N LEU A 88 18.12 20.53 -49.16
CA LEU A 88 18.96 19.36 -49.47
C LEU A 88 19.20 19.15 -50.98
N ARG A 89 18.26 19.60 -51.83
CA ARG A 89 18.34 19.47 -53.30
C ARG A 89 19.56 20.19 -53.90
N THR A 90 20.00 21.28 -53.29
CA THR A 90 21.12 22.10 -53.80
C THR A 90 22.51 21.56 -53.43
N ILE A 91 22.58 20.49 -52.63
CA ILE A 91 23.82 20.05 -51.97
C ILE A 91 24.42 18.80 -52.62
N SER A 92 23.59 17.95 -53.25
CA SER A 92 24.12 16.80 -53.98
C SER A 92 24.84 17.26 -55.25
N LEU A 93 26.03 16.69 -55.48
CA LEU A 93 26.84 16.99 -56.65
C LEU A 93 26.17 16.55 -57.97
N PHE A 94 25.19 15.64 -57.92
CA PHE A 94 24.66 14.94 -59.09
C PHE A 94 23.13 14.77 -59.15
N ASP A 95 22.34 15.34 -58.22
CA ASP A 95 20.92 14.99 -58.12
C ASP A 95 20.03 15.65 -59.19
N ASN A 96 19.35 14.80 -59.98
CA ASN A 96 18.10 15.09 -60.69
C ASN A 96 16.97 14.34 -59.97
N ILE A 97 16.40 14.92 -58.91
CA ILE A 97 15.27 14.29 -58.19
C ILE A 97 13.96 14.67 -58.90
N ASN A 98 13.22 13.67 -59.37
CA ASN A 98 11.86 13.83 -59.87
C ASN A 98 10.94 14.33 -58.74
N GLU A 99 10.08 15.30 -59.05
CA GLU A 99 9.15 15.89 -58.09
C GLU A 99 7.98 14.95 -57.80
N GLU A 100 8.16 14.03 -56.86
CA GLU A 100 7.02 13.34 -56.26
C GLU A 100 6.42 14.20 -55.16
N LYS A 101 5.18 14.66 -55.37
CA LYS A 101 4.37 15.26 -54.32
C LYS A 101 3.97 14.16 -53.34
N ILE A 102 4.30 14.35 -52.07
CA ILE A 102 3.87 13.47 -50.99
C ILE A 102 2.87 14.27 -50.14
N ASP A 103 1.59 13.89 -50.23
CA ASP A 103 0.54 14.37 -49.33
C ASP A 103 0.64 13.57 -48.02
N ASN A 104 1.54 13.99 -47.11
CA ASN A 104 1.69 13.36 -45.81
C ASN A 104 0.80 14.08 -44.79
N LYS A 105 -0.24 13.39 -44.31
CA LYS A 105 -1.18 13.88 -43.28
C LYS A 105 -0.96 13.20 -41.93
N ASP A 106 0.18 12.58 -41.75
CA ASP A 106 0.46 11.74 -40.59
C ASP A 106 0.98 12.57 -39.42
N LEU A 107 0.72 12.08 -38.21
CA LEU A 107 1.36 12.51 -36.98
C LEU A 107 2.52 11.56 -36.68
N GLN A 108 3.67 12.10 -36.27
CA GLN A 108 4.73 11.28 -35.72
C GLN A 108 5.10 11.73 -34.31
N ILE A 109 5.20 10.76 -33.40
CA ILE A 109 5.65 10.96 -32.03
C ILE A 109 7.04 10.33 -31.92
N HIS A 110 8.04 11.17 -31.73
CA HIS A 110 9.44 10.78 -31.61
C HIS A 110 9.82 10.74 -30.15
N VAL A 111 10.36 9.61 -29.68
CA VAL A 111 10.78 9.41 -28.29
C VAL A 111 12.31 9.38 -28.26
N PRO A 112 13.00 10.53 -28.10
CA PRO A 112 14.46 10.58 -28.13
C PRO A 112 15.05 10.01 -26.84
N VAL A 113 16.06 9.13 -26.97
CA VAL A 113 16.72 8.50 -25.82
C VAL A 113 18.20 8.85 -25.76
N LEU A 114 18.90 8.75 -26.89
CA LEU A 114 20.34 8.98 -26.99
C LEU A 114 20.67 9.90 -28.16
N THR A 115 21.61 10.83 -27.96
CA THR A 115 22.32 11.48 -29.06
C THR A 115 23.67 10.81 -29.23
N VAL A 116 23.99 10.43 -30.45
CA VAL A 116 25.26 9.80 -30.81
C VAL A 116 26.06 10.76 -31.66
N GLU A 117 27.33 10.96 -31.30
CA GLU A 117 28.30 11.66 -32.12
C GLU A 117 29.43 10.70 -32.52
N TYR A 118 29.68 10.56 -33.81
CA TYR A 118 30.71 9.67 -34.34
C TYR A 118 31.74 10.48 -35.13
N ARG A 119 33.01 10.31 -34.74
CA ARG A 119 34.16 10.93 -35.39
C ARG A 119 35.19 9.84 -35.63
N ALA A 120 35.65 9.74 -36.87
CA ALA A 120 36.63 8.76 -37.33
C ALA A 120 37.42 9.35 -38.50
N ASP A 121 38.55 8.72 -38.80
CA ASP A 121 39.34 9.08 -39.96
C ASP A 121 38.64 8.67 -41.25
N VAL A 122 38.98 9.34 -42.35
CA VAL A 122 38.40 9.05 -43.67
C VAL A 122 39.05 7.81 -44.24
N SER A 123 38.27 6.92 -44.84
CA SER A 123 38.79 5.69 -45.45
C SER A 123 39.69 5.99 -46.65
N ASP A 124 40.89 5.42 -46.64
CA ASP A 124 41.82 5.44 -47.78
C ASP A 124 41.19 4.95 -49.08
N SER A 125 40.29 3.95 -49.00
CA SER A 125 39.63 3.40 -50.20
C SER A 125 38.73 4.45 -50.85
N PHE A 126 37.97 5.20 -50.04
CA PHE A 126 37.11 6.27 -50.52
C PHE A 126 37.94 7.36 -51.21
N VAL A 127 39.02 7.82 -50.57
CA VAL A 127 39.90 8.86 -51.15
C VAL A 127 40.52 8.39 -52.47
N LYS A 128 41.09 7.17 -52.50
CA LYS A 128 41.76 6.61 -53.69
C LYS A 128 40.80 6.36 -54.85
N ASP A 129 39.58 5.90 -54.58
CA ASP A 129 38.58 5.64 -55.61
C ASP A 129 38.10 6.94 -56.27
N ILE A 130 37.88 8.00 -55.48
CA ILE A 130 37.54 9.33 -56.00
C ILE A 130 38.71 9.93 -56.78
N GLU A 131 39.93 9.84 -56.26
CA GLU A 131 41.14 10.32 -56.95
C GLU A 131 41.33 9.61 -58.30
N SER A 132 41.13 8.29 -58.33
CA SER A 132 41.26 7.47 -59.54
C SER A 132 40.18 7.82 -60.57
N ALA A 133 38.94 8.02 -60.11
CA ALA A 133 37.85 8.46 -60.98
C ALA A 133 38.12 9.85 -61.58
N LEU A 134 38.72 10.78 -60.82
CA LEU A 134 39.09 12.12 -61.33
C LEU A 134 40.19 12.11 -62.41
N LYS A 135 40.99 11.03 -62.50
CA LYS A 135 42.06 10.87 -63.51
C LYS A 135 41.55 10.44 -64.89
N ILE A 136 40.26 10.10 -65.03
CA ILE A 136 39.64 9.72 -66.31
C ILE A 136 39.66 10.91 -67.27
N SER A 137 40.24 10.73 -68.46
CA SER A 137 40.43 11.81 -69.45
C SER A 137 39.13 12.32 -70.08
N ASN A 138 38.15 11.45 -70.30
CA ASN A 138 36.86 11.82 -70.87
C ASN A 138 35.95 12.42 -69.79
N GLU A 139 35.53 13.68 -69.95
CA GLU A 139 34.75 14.40 -68.94
C GLU A 139 33.39 13.76 -68.64
N SER A 140 32.67 13.28 -69.66
CA SER A 140 31.36 12.65 -69.52
C SER A 140 31.46 11.32 -68.78
N GLU A 141 32.46 10.50 -69.14
CA GLU A 141 32.75 9.25 -68.45
C GLU A 141 33.21 9.50 -67.01
N ARG A 142 34.11 10.46 -66.80
CA ARG A 142 34.58 10.89 -65.49
C ARG A 142 33.42 11.29 -64.58
N ARG A 143 32.48 12.10 -65.08
CA ARG A 143 31.27 12.51 -64.34
C ARG A 143 30.43 11.30 -63.94
N LYS A 144 30.15 10.39 -64.86
CA LYS A 144 29.39 9.15 -64.59
C LYS A 144 30.06 8.25 -63.56
N VAL A 145 31.39 8.11 -63.62
CA VAL A 145 32.13 7.29 -62.65
C VAL A 145 32.13 7.94 -61.27
N ILE A 146 32.35 9.26 -61.17
CA ILE A 146 32.28 9.96 -59.88
C ILE A 146 30.88 9.86 -59.26
N GLU A 147 29.84 10.08 -60.04
CA GLU A 147 28.44 9.91 -59.59
C GLU A 147 28.20 8.49 -59.08
N LYS A 148 28.68 7.47 -59.81
CA LYS A 148 28.61 6.07 -59.37
C LYS A 148 29.37 5.84 -58.05
N GLN A 149 30.51 6.48 -57.85
CA GLN A 149 31.28 6.36 -56.60
C GLN A 149 30.54 7.02 -55.43
N PHE A 150 30.01 8.23 -55.60
CA PHE A 150 29.21 8.86 -54.55
C PHE A 150 27.91 8.10 -54.25
N ASN A 151 27.28 7.48 -55.25
CA ASN A 151 26.17 6.55 -55.02
C ASN A 151 26.61 5.28 -54.26
N HIS A 152 27.82 4.79 -54.50
CA HIS A 152 28.38 3.63 -53.79
C HIS A 152 28.71 3.95 -52.32
N TYR A 153 29.39 5.07 -52.08
CA TYR A 153 29.91 5.48 -50.76
C TYR A 153 28.92 6.31 -49.94
N GLY A 154 27.95 6.94 -50.57
CA GLY A 154 26.99 7.85 -49.96
C GLY A 154 27.35 9.31 -50.20
N ASN A 155 26.37 10.13 -50.56
CA ASN A 155 26.54 11.58 -50.73
C ASN A 155 26.80 12.33 -49.40
N TYR A 156 26.39 11.76 -48.27
CA TYR A 156 26.54 12.39 -46.94
C TYR A 156 27.08 11.41 -45.91
N VAL A 157 27.77 11.93 -44.91
CA VAL A 157 28.17 11.21 -43.71
C VAL A 157 27.44 11.78 -42.50
N VAL A 158 26.83 10.90 -41.72
CA VAL A 158 26.16 11.26 -40.48
C VAL A 158 27.21 11.30 -39.38
N THR A 159 27.43 12.47 -38.78
CA THR A 159 28.38 12.62 -37.66
C THR A 159 27.69 12.87 -36.33
N LYS A 160 26.43 13.31 -36.35
CA LYS A 160 25.61 13.44 -35.14
C LYS A 160 24.15 13.12 -35.43
N PHE A 161 23.53 12.27 -34.62
CA PHE A 161 22.15 11.82 -34.81
C PHE A 161 21.51 11.45 -33.46
N THR A 162 20.19 11.34 -33.44
CA THR A 162 19.42 10.92 -32.26
C THR A 162 18.85 9.53 -32.50
N LEU A 163 18.97 8.67 -31.50
CA LEU A 163 18.35 7.36 -31.40
C LEU A 163 17.10 7.42 -30.51
N GLY A 164 16.09 6.65 -30.84
CA GLY A 164 14.85 6.58 -30.09
C GLY A 164 13.77 5.72 -30.75
N GLY A 165 12.53 5.89 -30.30
CA GLY A 165 11.35 5.27 -30.88
C GLY A 165 10.54 6.23 -31.74
N ILE A 166 9.76 5.68 -32.68
CA ILE A 166 8.79 6.45 -33.49
C ILE A 166 7.46 5.72 -33.45
N ILE A 167 6.40 6.44 -33.09
CA ILE A 167 5.00 6.06 -33.34
C ILE A 167 4.49 6.93 -34.48
N THR A 168 3.92 6.31 -35.51
CA THR A 168 3.26 7.01 -36.62
C THR A 168 1.76 6.78 -36.54
N ILE A 169 0.98 7.84 -36.75
CA ILE A 169 -0.47 7.78 -36.81
C ILE A 169 -0.90 8.35 -38.15
N ARG A 170 -1.53 7.49 -38.97
CA ARG A 170 -1.96 7.86 -40.31
C ARG A 170 -3.17 8.78 -40.28
N ASP A 171 -3.23 9.67 -41.27
CA ASP A 171 -4.40 10.51 -41.54
C ASP A 171 -4.90 11.30 -40.31
N TRP A 172 -3.94 11.85 -39.54
CA TRP A 172 -4.17 12.51 -38.26
C TRP A 172 -5.22 13.62 -38.30
N LEU A 173 -5.32 14.30 -39.43
CA LEU A 173 -6.24 15.42 -39.64
C LEU A 173 -7.71 14.97 -39.60
N ASN A 174 -8.00 13.74 -40.01
CA ASN A 174 -9.34 13.16 -40.01
C ASN A 174 -9.70 12.43 -38.69
N VAL A 175 -8.77 12.33 -37.75
CA VAL A 175 -9.02 11.73 -36.42
C VAL A 175 -9.94 12.65 -35.60
N SER A 176 -10.95 12.06 -34.96
CA SER A 176 -11.91 12.79 -34.12
C SER A 176 -11.23 13.44 -32.92
N ASP A 177 -11.71 14.60 -32.47
CA ASP A 177 -11.14 15.29 -31.31
C ASP A 177 -11.20 14.46 -30.01
N GLU A 178 -12.19 13.58 -29.91
CA GLU A 178 -12.30 12.61 -28.82
C GLU A 178 -11.14 11.61 -28.85
N SER A 179 -10.89 10.96 -29.98
CA SER A 179 -9.75 10.03 -30.14
C SER A 179 -8.40 10.72 -29.97
N LYS A 180 -8.26 11.97 -30.45
CA LYS A 180 -7.06 12.80 -30.19
C LYS A 180 -6.84 13.03 -28.69
N THR A 181 -7.92 13.20 -27.92
CA THR A 181 -7.86 13.35 -26.46
C THR A 181 -7.43 12.05 -25.80
N TYR A 182 -8.05 10.91 -26.14
CA TYR A 182 -7.65 9.61 -25.59
C TYR A 182 -6.18 9.29 -25.88
N LEU A 183 -5.70 9.59 -27.09
CA LEU A 183 -4.31 9.40 -27.45
C LEU A 183 -3.36 10.20 -26.55
N ARG A 184 -3.64 11.48 -26.31
CA ARG A 184 -2.84 12.31 -25.39
C ARG A 184 -2.77 11.68 -24.00
N ASN A 185 -3.89 11.20 -23.49
CA ASN A 185 -3.98 10.56 -22.17
C ASN A 185 -3.16 9.27 -22.12
N TYR A 186 -3.33 8.40 -23.11
CA TYR A 186 -2.66 7.12 -23.18
C TYR A 186 -1.15 7.26 -23.36
N ILE A 187 -0.70 8.20 -24.20
CA ILE A 187 0.73 8.52 -24.33
C ILE A 187 1.30 9.05 -23.01
N LYS A 188 0.60 9.96 -22.31
CA LYS A 188 1.05 10.45 -20.99
C LYS A 188 1.19 9.31 -20.00
N TRP A 189 0.18 8.45 -19.87
CA TRP A 189 0.19 7.33 -18.93
C TRP A 189 1.28 6.30 -19.27
N ALA A 190 1.41 5.96 -20.54
CA ALA A 190 2.41 5.00 -20.99
C ALA A 190 3.84 5.53 -20.84
N LEU A 191 4.05 6.83 -21.01
CA LEU A 191 5.33 7.49 -20.75
C LEU A 191 5.74 7.36 -19.28
N GLU A 192 4.83 7.68 -18.36
CA GLU A 192 5.12 7.58 -16.91
C GLU A 192 5.29 6.13 -16.47
N CYS A 193 4.52 5.20 -17.04
CA CYS A 193 4.70 3.76 -16.84
C CYS A 193 6.06 3.26 -17.33
N GLY A 194 6.46 3.65 -18.55
CA GLY A 194 7.74 3.27 -19.14
C GLY A 194 8.97 3.79 -18.37
N LYS A 195 8.81 4.83 -17.55
CA LYS A 195 9.86 5.31 -16.62
C LYS A 195 9.95 4.48 -15.33
N GLY A 196 9.15 3.42 -15.20
CA GLY A 196 9.09 2.58 -13.99
C GLY A 196 8.38 3.23 -12.81
N GLN A 197 7.66 4.34 -13.02
CA GLN A 197 7.03 5.09 -11.93
C GLN A 197 5.66 4.53 -11.53
N THR A 198 5.08 3.59 -12.27
CA THR A 198 3.64 3.33 -12.15
C THR A 198 3.24 1.84 -12.14
N SER A 199 2.02 1.60 -11.66
CA SER A 199 1.42 0.29 -11.34
C SER A 199 0.61 -0.29 -12.52
N GLU A 200 0.38 -1.61 -12.52
CA GLU A 200 -0.37 -2.41 -13.52
C GLU A 200 -1.89 -2.05 -13.72
N ILE A 201 -2.34 -0.86 -13.34
CA ILE A 201 -3.77 -0.53 -13.13
C ILE A 201 -4.59 -0.53 -14.43
N PHE A 202 -4.07 0.00 -15.53
CA PHE A 202 -4.79 0.11 -16.80
C PHE A 202 -4.16 -0.71 -17.93
N GLU A 203 -3.28 -1.67 -17.62
CA GLU A 203 -2.57 -2.45 -18.64
C GLU A 203 -3.51 -3.15 -19.63
N ASP A 204 -4.61 -3.71 -19.14
CA ASP A 204 -5.55 -4.48 -19.96
C ASP A 204 -6.56 -3.58 -20.70
N VAL A 205 -6.43 -2.24 -20.64
CA VAL A 205 -7.32 -1.31 -21.34
C VAL A 205 -7.02 -1.32 -22.84
N PRO A 206 -8.01 -1.59 -23.71
CA PRO A 206 -7.79 -1.60 -25.15
C PRO A 206 -7.54 -0.19 -25.70
N LEU A 207 -6.76 -0.13 -26.78
CA LEU A 207 -6.49 1.08 -27.56
C LEU A 207 -7.54 1.35 -28.66
N ASP A 208 -8.71 0.71 -28.57
CA ASP A 208 -9.80 0.78 -29.57
C ASP A 208 -10.42 2.19 -29.73
N LYS A 209 -10.21 3.08 -28.75
CA LYS A 209 -10.66 4.48 -28.80
C LYS A 209 -9.71 5.42 -29.54
N ILE A 210 -8.51 4.96 -29.90
CA ILE A 210 -7.51 5.75 -30.61
C ILE A 210 -7.25 5.18 -32.01
N PRO A 211 -6.71 5.96 -32.95
CA PRO A 211 -6.30 5.42 -34.23
C PRO A 211 -5.19 4.37 -34.06
N PRO A 212 -5.05 3.43 -35.00
CA PRO A 212 -3.96 2.46 -34.98
C PRO A 212 -2.59 3.15 -34.86
N LEU A 213 -1.74 2.60 -33.99
CA LEU A 213 -0.38 3.07 -33.78
C LEU A 213 0.56 2.24 -34.66
N GLU A 214 1.19 2.86 -35.65
CA GLU A 214 2.25 2.20 -36.42
C GLU A 214 3.59 2.37 -35.71
N ALA A 215 4.08 1.27 -35.15
CA ALA A 215 5.35 1.17 -34.43
C ALA A 215 6.08 -0.14 -34.79
N ASP A 216 7.20 -0.41 -34.12
CA ASP A 216 8.00 -1.62 -34.38
C ASP A 216 7.35 -2.90 -33.80
N ASP A 217 6.37 -2.74 -32.91
CA ASP A 217 5.56 -3.82 -32.32
C ASP A 217 4.06 -3.50 -32.45
N GLU A 218 3.23 -4.54 -32.49
CA GLU A 218 1.78 -4.40 -32.40
C GLU A 218 1.38 -3.97 -30.98
N MET A 219 0.43 -3.03 -30.88
CA MET A 219 -0.06 -2.47 -29.62
C MET A 219 -1.57 -2.50 -29.61
N ASP A 220 -2.14 -3.43 -28.86
CA ASP A 220 -3.60 -3.57 -28.72
C ASP A 220 -4.10 -2.97 -27.42
N THR A 221 -3.24 -2.93 -26.40
CA THR A 221 -3.57 -2.48 -25.05
C THR A 221 -2.64 -1.36 -24.57
N LEU A 222 -3.07 -0.63 -23.56
CA LEU A 222 -2.24 0.37 -22.90
C LEU A 222 -1.00 -0.27 -22.27
N GLY A 223 -1.09 -1.51 -21.78
CA GLY A 223 0.05 -2.29 -21.30
C GLY A 223 1.10 -2.52 -22.38
N ASP A 224 0.69 -2.83 -23.61
CA ASP A 224 1.61 -2.98 -24.75
C ASP A 224 2.32 -1.66 -25.07
N LEU A 225 1.58 -0.55 -25.05
CA LEU A 225 2.16 0.78 -25.23
C LEU A 225 3.15 1.13 -24.10
N CYS A 226 2.83 0.83 -22.84
CA CYS A 226 3.73 1.00 -21.70
C CYS A 226 5.02 0.19 -21.88
N ASN A 227 4.88 -1.08 -22.24
CA ASN A 227 6.00 -1.98 -22.49
C ASN A 227 6.89 -1.49 -23.64
N TRP A 228 6.27 -0.93 -24.69
CA TRP A 228 7.03 -0.33 -25.79
C TRP A 228 7.87 0.87 -25.34
N PHE A 229 7.31 1.77 -24.52
CA PHE A 229 8.08 2.87 -23.93
C PHE A 229 9.21 2.36 -23.03
N ALA A 230 8.95 1.38 -22.16
CA ALA A 230 9.96 0.78 -21.29
C ALA A 230 11.12 0.21 -22.10
N ARG A 231 10.83 -0.61 -23.11
CA ARG A 231 11.84 -1.22 -23.98
C ARG A 231 12.63 -0.20 -24.81
N ILE A 232 12.06 0.95 -25.13
CA ILE A 232 12.79 2.07 -25.76
C ILE A 232 13.77 2.71 -24.79
N TYR A 233 13.34 2.97 -23.55
CA TYR A 233 14.21 3.52 -22.51
C TYR A 233 15.33 2.54 -22.14
N ASP A 234 15.06 1.24 -22.20
CA ASP A 234 16.04 0.16 -22.07
C ASP A 234 16.86 -0.09 -23.36
N LEU A 235 16.63 0.71 -24.40
CA LEU A 235 17.35 0.69 -25.68
C LEU A 235 17.30 -0.66 -26.42
N GLU A 236 16.24 -1.45 -26.22
CA GLU A 236 16.10 -2.76 -26.87
C GLU A 236 15.95 -2.66 -28.39
N PHE A 237 15.25 -1.63 -28.91
CA PHE A 237 14.98 -1.48 -30.35
C PHE A 237 15.07 -0.04 -30.86
N ALA A 238 15.99 0.77 -30.31
CA ALA A 238 16.18 2.14 -30.76
C ALA A 238 16.59 2.24 -32.25
N LYS A 239 15.95 3.16 -32.98
CA LYS A 239 16.26 3.49 -34.38
C LYS A 239 16.70 4.95 -34.52
N VAL A 240 17.30 5.29 -35.66
CA VAL A 240 17.68 6.68 -35.95
C VAL A 240 16.42 7.49 -36.23
N ILE A 241 16.09 8.41 -35.33
CA ILE A 241 14.88 9.24 -35.43
C ILE A 241 15.18 10.62 -35.97
N SER A 242 16.42 11.10 -35.87
CA SER A 242 16.84 12.38 -36.46
C SER A 242 18.33 12.43 -36.73
N TYR A 243 18.73 13.20 -37.74
CA TYR A 243 20.12 13.51 -38.08
C TYR A 243 20.41 14.97 -37.74
N ARG A 244 21.19 15.20 -36.69
CA ARG A 244 21.53 16.55 -36.21
C ARG A 244 22.69 17.18 -36.97
N LYS A 245 23.58 16.35 -37.55
CA LYS A 245 24.72 16.81 -38.33
C LYS A 245 25.04 15.85 -39.46
N LEU A 246 24.76 16.28 -40.68
CA LEU A 246 25.11 15.64 -41.93
C LEU A 246 26.21 16.45 -42.62
N ILE A 247 27.29 15.77 -43.00
CA ILE A 247 28.42 16.37 -43.70
C ILE A 247 28.42 15.80 -45.11
N PRO A 248 28.40 16.63 -46.19
CA PRO A 248 28.59 16.12 -47.53
C PRO A 248 29.90 15.33 -47.63
N SER A 249 29.87 14.11 -48.15
CA SER A 249 31.02 13.20 -48.15
C SER A 249 32.24 13.79 -48.87
N TYR A 250 32.04 14.67 -49.85
CA TYR A 250 33.15 15.34 -50.54
C TYR A 250 33.97 16.24 -49.60
N ARG A 251 33.38 16.78 -48.52
CA ARG A 251 34.10 17.62 -47.54
C ARG A 251 35.10 16.84 -46.69
N LEU A 252 35.04 15.52 -46.75
CA LEU A 252 36.01 14.63 -46.10
C LEU A 252 37.26 14.42 -46.96
N LEU A 253 37.23 14.82 -48.23
CA LEU A 253 38.38 14.69 -49.13
C LEU A 253 39.39 15.83 -48.89
N PRO A 254 40.67 15.65 -49.24
CA PRO A 254 41.65 16.75 -49.25
C PRO A 254 41.20 17.91 -50.14
N ASP A 255 41.50 19.15 -49.77
CA ASP A 255 41.07 20.37 -50.46
C ASP A 255 41.35 20.36 -51.97
N GLY A 256 42.50 19.80 -52.37
CA GLY A 256 42.87 19.68 -53.79
C GLY A 256 41.95 18.74 -54.60
N LEU A 257 41.32 17.74 -53.96
CA LEU A 257 40.31 16.89 -54.62
C LEU A 257 38.93 17.55 -54.61
N GLN A 258 38.60 18.29 -53.54
CA GLN A 258 37.35 19.05 -53.46
C GLN A 258 37.27 20.08 -54.60
N GLN A 259 38.33 20.84 -54.83
CA GLN A 259 38.36 21.84 -55.90
C GLN A 259 38.16 21.20 -57.28
N LYS A 260 38.83 20.07 -57.55
CA LYS A 260 38.65 19.31 -58.80
C LYS A 260 37.23 18.78 -58.99
N LEU A 261 36.55 18.39 -57.91
CA LEU A 261 35.15 17.99 -57.98
C LEU A 261 34.26 19.18 -58.35
N PHE A 262 34.46 20.34 -57.72
CA PHE A 262 33.70 21.56 -58.05
C PHE A 262 33.91 22.01 -59.50
N ASP A 263 35.16 21.97 -59.98
CA ASP A 263 35.48 22.31 -61.37
C ASP A 263 34.79 21.34 -62.36
N LEU A 264 34.68 20.05 -62.01
CA LEU A 264 34.02 19.03 -62.84
C LEU A 264 32.49 19.17 -62.86
N THR A 265 31.87 19.47 -61.73
CA THR A 265 30.40 19.52 -61.63
C THR A 265 29.84 20.91 -61.94
N GLY A 266 30.65 21.96 -61.84
CA GLY A 266 30.21 23.34 -61.87
C GLY A 266 29.51 23.78 -60.58
N SER A 267 29.56 22.95 -59.53
CA SER A 267 28.95 23.23 -58.23
C SER A 267 29.85 24.16 -57.41
N LYS A 268 29.25 24.96 -56.52
CA LYS A 268 29.99 25.74 -55.53
C LYS A 268 30.03 25.00 -54.19
N PRO A 269 31.07 25.23 -53.35
CA PRO A 269 31.06 24.74 -51.98
C PRO A 269 29.82 25.28 -51.26
N PHE A 270 28.95 24.37 -50.84
CA PHE A 270 27.68 24.69 -50.21
C PHE A 270 27.81 24.54 -48.69
N GLU A 271 27.29 25.47 -47.89
CA GLU A 271 27.26 25.36 -46.43
C GLU A 271 26.39 24.19 -45.98
N ALA A 272 26.89 23.30 -45.13
CA ALA A 272 26.11 22.15 -44.67
C ALA A 272 24.73 22.60 -44.14
N PRO A 273 23.66 21.83 -44.41
CA PRO A 273 22.31 22.25 -44.06
C PRO A 273 22.24 22.54 -42.56
N VAL A 274 21.82 23.76 -42.21
CA VAL A 274 21.71 24.21 -40.83
C VAL A 274 20.36 23.73 -40.29
N GLY A 275 20.34 22.60 -39.60
CA GLY A 275 19.11 22.08 -38.99
C GLY A 275 19.14 20.59 -38.66
N GLU A 276 18.21 20.17 -37.81
CA GLU A 276 17.95 18.75 -37.52
C GLU A 276 17.08 18.16 -38.63
N LEU A 277 17.57 17.09 -39.27
CA LEU A 277 16.90 16.43 -40.38
C LEU A 277 16.15 15.21 -39.85
N VAL A 278 14.83 15.19 -40.01
CA VAL A 278 13.99 14.13 -39.46
C VAL A 278 13.48 13.24 -40.60
N PRO A 279 13.77 11.93 -40.61
CA PRO A 279 13.33 11.03 -41.67
C PRO A 279 11.81 11.03 -41.82
N ASN A 280 11.30 10.95 -43.06
CA ASN A 280 9.88 10.91 -43.38
C ASN A 280 9.03 12.12 -42.91
N ILE A 281 9.67 13.22 -42.49
CA ILE A 281 9.04 14.45 -42.02
C ILE A 281 9.44 15.61 -42.96
N LEU A 282 8.48 16.44 -43.34
CA LEU A 282 8.70 17.59 -44.20
C LEU A 282 9.34 18.74 -43.41
N GLU A 283 10.08 19.60 -44.10
CA GLU A 283 10.82 20.71 -43.48
C GLU A 283 9.88 21.74 -42.80
N LYS A 284 8.64 21.90 -43.29
CA LYS A 284 7.61 22.79 -42.69
C LYS A 284 6.62 22.05 -41.79
N ASN A 285 7.13 21.26 -40.85
CA ASN A 285 6.30 20.60 -39.85
C ASN A 285 6.24 21.41 -38.56
N GLU A 286 5.07 21.37 -37.90
CA GLU A 286 4.95 21.91 -36.56
C GLU A 286 5.62 20.95 -35.59
N ARG A 287 6.66 21.44 -34.91
CA ARG A 287 7.39 20.70 -33.87
C ARG A 287 6.88 21.15 -32.51
N ILE A 288 6.19 20.25 -31.80
CA ILE A 288 5.60 20.52 -30.48
C ILE A 288 6.21 19.56 -29.46
N GLU A 289 6.61 20.07 -28.30
CA GLU A 289 7.01 19.20 -27.18
C GLU A 289 5.77 18.51 -26.60
N LEU A 290 5.88 17.23 -26.21
CA LEU A 290 4.73 16.46 -25.69
C LEU A 290 4.03 17.18 -24.54
N ALA A 291 4.78 17.77 -23.60
CA ALA A 291 4.23 18.53 -22.49
C ALA A 291 3.28 19.64 -22.98
N LYS A 292 3.74 20.46 -23.94
CA LYS A 292 2.93 21.52 -24.56
C LYS A 292 1.74 20.97 -25.32
N TRP A 293 1.88 19.81 -25.97
CA TRP A 293 0.79 19.19 -26.72
C TRP A 293 -0.31 18.60 -25.83
N ILE A 294 0.06 18.06 -24.66
CA ILE A 294 -0.89 17.58 -23.64
C ILE A 294 -1.60 18.77 -22.97
N GLU A 295 -0.87 19.86 -22.69
CA GLU A 295 -1.39 21.08 -22.04
C GLU A 295 -2.50 21.78 -22.84
N LEU A 296 -2.65 21.50 -24.14
CA LEU A 296 -3.57 22.24 -25.01
C LEU A 296 -5.05 22.16 -24.61
N ARG A 297 -5.51 21.13 -23.87
CA ARG A 297 -6.81 21.07 -23.15
C ARG A 297 -6.85 19.88 -22.20
N PRO A 298 -6.59 20.02 -20.89
CA PRO A 298 -6.71 18.89 -20.00
C PRO A 298 -8.19 18.59 -19.74
N LYS A 299 -8.73 17.58 -20.43
CA LYS A 299 -9.98 16.99 -19.94
C LYS A 299 -9.71 16.21 -18.66
N LEU A 300 -10.73 16.08 -17.81
CA LEU A 300 -10.67 15.38 -16.53
C LEU A 300 -10.04 13.97 -16.63
N GLU A 301 -10.20 13.30 -17.76
CA GLU A 301 -9.66 11.97 -18.00
C GLU A 301 -8.14 11.91 -17.85
N LEU A 302 -7.39 13.01 -18.05
CA LEU A 302 -5.93 13.03 -17.85
C LEU A 302 -5.51 12.74 -16.40
N PHE A 303 -6.36 13.10 -15.44
CA PHE A 303 -6.06 12.99 -14.02
C PHE A 303 -6.59 11.69 -13.40
N LEU A 304 -7.31 10.87 -14.17
CA LEU A 304 -7.81 9.59 -13.66
C LEU A 304 -6.66 8.77 -13.10
N TRP A 305 -5.55 8.67 -13.82
CA TRP A 305 -4.35 7.99 -13.32
C TRP A 305 -3.92 8.51 -11.94
N ASP A 306 -3.73 9.82 -11.84
CA ASP A 306 -3.27 10.47 -10.62
C ASP A 306 -4.26 10.27 -9.47
N TRP A 307 -5.57 10.36 -9.71
CA TRP A 307 -6.57 10.11 -8.68
C TRP A 307 -6.60 8.66 -8.22
N PHE A 308 -6.53 7.71 -9.16
CA PHE A 308 -6.51 6.30 -8.82
C PHE A 308 -5.28 5.95 -7.99
N HIS A 309 -4.12 6.46 -8.39
CA HIS A 309 -2.88 6.22 -7.69
C HIS A 309 -2.82 6.94 -6.34
N ASN A 310 -3.02 8.26 -6.31
CA ASN A 310 -2.91 9.09 -5.12
C ASN A 310 -4.00 8.80 -4.08
N SER A 311 -5.20 8.40 -4.53
CA SER A 311 -6.32 8.06 -3.63
C SER A 311 -6.43 6.56 -3.34
N SER A 312 -5.45 5.75 -3.75
CA SER A 312 -5.43 4.30 -3.49
C SER A 312 -6.73 3.60 -3.90
N LEU A 313 -7.27 3.94 -5.07
CA LEU A 313 -8.58 3.43 -5.51
C LEU A 313 -8.52 1.99 -6.05
N GLN A 314 -7.34 1.48 -6.41
CA GLN A 314 -7.12 0.06 -6.75
C GLN A 314 -7.10 -0.87 -5.52
N TYR A 315 -7.12 -0.30 -4.32
CA TYR A 315 -7.15 -1.01 -3.05
C TYR A 315 -8.59 -1.07 -2.54
N GLY A 316 -8.97 -2.17 -1.92
CA GLY A 316 -10.22 -2.20 -1.18
C GLY A 316 -10.14 -1.33 0.08
N VAL A 317 -11.30 -0.93 0.56
CA VAL A 317 -11.46 -0.06 1.71
C VAL A 317 -11.55 -0.89 2.99
N ILE A 318 -10.76 -0.53 3.99
CA ILE A 318 -10.79 -1.06 5.35
C ILE A 318 -11.66 -0.15 6.21
N LEU A 319 -12.56 -0.74 6.98
CA LEU A 319 -13.34 0.00 7.98
C LEU A 319 -12.55 0.05 9.28
N HIS A 320 -12.02 1.22 9.66
CA HIS A 320 -11.45 1.42 11.00
C HIS A 320 -12.46 2.14 11.91
N LYS A 321 -12.11 2.32 13.18
CA LYS A 321 -12.99 2.90 14.20
C LYS A 321 -13.44 4.33 13.89
N SER A 322 -12.56 5.15 13.32
CA SER A 322 -12.82 6.59 13.11
C SER A 322 -12.69 7.05 11.66
N LYS A 323 -11.99 6.30 10.81
CA LYS A 323 -11.74 6.66 9.40
C LYS A 323 -11.74 5.43 8.51
N LEU A 324 -12.01 5.62 7.22
CA LEU A 324 -11.71 4.62 6.22
C LEU A 324 -10.20 4.49 6.04
N GLY A 325 -9.72 3.26 6.00
CA GLY A 325 -8.38 2.91 5.55
C GLY A 325 -8.44 2.26 4.17
N HIS A 326 -7.26 1.99 3.62
CA HIS A 326 -7.12 1.25 2.36
C HIS A 326 -6.26 0.02 2.62
N GLY A 327 -6.52 -1.05 1.87
CA GLY A 327 -5.64 -2.21 1.85
C GLY A 327 -4.21 -1.81 1.48
N LYS A 328 -3.23 -2.58 1.94
CA LYS A 328 -1.80 -2.39 1.61
C LYS A 328 -1.44 -2.89 0.20
N LYS A 329 -2.29 -3.71 -0.42
CA LYS A 329 -2.05 -4.37 -1.72
C LYS A 329 -3.22 -4.14 -2.68
N ALA A 330 -2.90 -3.84 -3.93
CA ALA A 330 -3.91 -3.66 -4.98
C ALA A 330 -4.68 -4.97 -5.20
N ALA A 331 -6.00 -4.87 -5.36
CA ALA A 331 -6.87 -6.05 -5.50
C ALA A 331 -7.28 -6.33 -6.95
N PHE A 332 -7.35 -5.30 -7.79
CA PHE A 332 -7.83 -5.40 -9.16
C PHE A 332 -7.14 -4.39 -10.08
N LYS A 333 -7.26 -4.65 -11.38
CA LYS A 333 -6.94 -3.71 -12.46
C LYS A 333 -8.16 -3.47 -13.34
N PHE A 334 -8.13 -2.40 -14.12
CA PHE A 334 -9.19 -2.00 -15.03
C PHE A 334 -9.01 -2.63 -16.41
N LEU A 335 -10.11 -3.10 -16.96
CA LEU A 335 -10.27 -3.53 -18.35
C LEU A 335 -10.76 -2.38 -19.23
N ARG A 336 -11.37 -1.36 -18.62
CA ARG A 336 -11.87 -0.15 -19.28
C ARG A 336 -11.65 1.05 -18.38
N VAL A 337 -11.40 2.20 -18.99
CA VAL A 337 -11.34 3.48 -18.27
C VAL A 337 -12.71 3.75 -17.62
N PRO A 338 -12.76 4.11 -16.32
CA PRO A 338 -14.00 4.46 -15.63
C PRO A 338 -14.77 5.56 -16.36
N THR A 339 -16.10 5.48 -16.30
CA THR A 339 -16.97 6.52 -16.86
C THR A 339 -16.90 7.76 -15.99
N THR A 340 -16.59 8.90 -16.60
CA THR A 340 -16.55 10.21 -15.95
C THR A 340 -17.82 11.00 -16.28
N THR A 341 -18.48 11.56 -15.28
CA THR A 341 -19.64 12.45 -15.44
C THR A 341 -19.36 13.75 -14.70
N GLU A 342 -19.32 14.85 -15.43
CA GLU A 342 -19.14 16.18 -14.86
C GLU A 342 -20.39 16.58 -14.05
N ILE A 343 -20.18 17.08 -12.83
CA ILE A 343 -21.25 17.51 -11.92
C ILE A 343 -21.24 19.04 -11.79
N LYS A 344 -20.09 19.66 -11.50
CA LYS A 344 -19.94 21.11 -11.31
C LYS A 344 -20.96 21.74 -10.34
N LYS A 345 -21.06 21.18 -9.13
CA LYS A 345 -21.97 21.68 -8.09
C LYS A 345 -21.26 21.93 -6.77
N VAL A 346 -21.74 22.90 -6.02
CA VAL A 346 -21.37 23.08 -4.61
C VAL A 346 -22.57 22.73 -3.73
N THR A 347 -22.36 21.85 -2.78
CA THR A 347 -23.35 21.40 -1.81
C THR A 347 -22.98 21.93 -0.43
N LEU A 348 -23.86 22.72 0.16
CA LEU A 348 -23.77 23.15 1.55
C LEU A 348 -24.66 22.23 2.39
N LEU A 349 -24.08 21.56 3.38
CA LEU A 349 -24.75 20.52 4.16
C LEU A 349 -24.62 20.79 5.66
N LEU A 350 -25.75 20.84 6.37
CA LEU A 350 -25.82 20.79 7.83
C LEU A 350 -26.62 19.56 8.23
N ALA A 351 -25.96 18.62 8.91
CA ALA A 351 -26.58 17.35 9.29
C ALA A 351 -26.27 17.00 10.73
N GLN A 352 -27.27 16.49 11.45
CA GLN A 352 -27.10 15.83 12.73
C GLN A 352 -27.46 14.35 12.56
N PRO A 353 -26.47 13.47 12.40
CA PRO A 353 -26.67 12.03 12.37
C PRO A 353 -27.46 11.55 13.59
N ARG A 354 -28.39 10.61 13.40
CA ARG A 354 -29.24 10.09 14.48
C ARG A 354 -28.45 9.20 15.43
N ASN A 355 -27.49 8.47 14.90
CA ASN A 355 -26.66 7.52 15.62
C ASN A 355 -25.19 7.65 15.22
N ARG A 356 -24.30 7.04 16.00
CA ARG A 356 -22.85 7.10 15.76
C ARG A 356 -22.44 6.43 14.45
N GLN A 357 -23.23 5.49 13.93
CA GLN A 357 -22.98 4.84 12.65
C GLN A 357 -23.18 5.82 11.49
N GLU A 358 -24.32 6.52 11.45
CA GLU A 358 -24.58 7.58 10.47
C GLU A 358 -23.52 8.69 10.54
N ALA A 359 -23.04 9.03 11.75
CA ALA A 359 -21.97 10.01 11.92
C ALA A 359 -20.66 9.56 11.27
N TYR A 360 -20.29 8.29 11.46
CA TYR A 360 -19.12 7.71 10.80
C TYR A 360 -19.26 7.73 9.28
N LEU A 361 -20.44 7.36 8.74
CA LEU A 361 -20.67 7.36 7.28
C LEU A 361 -20.50 8.77 6.71
N LEU A 362 -21.08 9.77 7.37
CA LEU A 362 -21.01 11.16 6.95
C LEU A 362 -19.59 11.73 7.05
N GLU A 363 -18.86 11.40 8.12
CA GLU A 363 -17.46 11.82 8.33
C GLU A 363 -16.51 11.26 7.26
N ASN A 364 -16.88 10.13 6.64
CA ASN A 364 -16.10 9.47 5.61
C ASN A 364 -16.69 9.64 4.19
N GLY A 365 -17.64 10.56 4.01
CA GLY A 365 -18.22 10.84 2.69
C GLY A 365 -19.00 9.67 2.07
N ILE A 366 -19.53 8.75 2.89
CA ILE A 366 -20.31 7.60 2.38
C ILE A 366 -21.77 8.04 2.17
N ILE A 367 -22.22 8.00 0.92
CA ILE A 367 -23.62 8.29 0.57
C ILE A 367 -24.38 6.98 0.43
N MET A 368 -25.38 6.79 1.30
CA MET A 368 -26.32 5.68 1.22
C MET A 368 -27.53 6.09 0.39
N LYS A 369 -27.72 5.47 -0.78
CA LYS A 369 -28.96 5.61 -1.54
C LYS A 369 -30.03 4.68 -0.96
N ASP A 370 -31.27 5.15 -0.92
CA ASP A 370 -32.43 4.31 -0.64
C ASP A 370 -32.46 3.13 -1.62
N GLY A 371 -32.31 1.90 -1.11
CA GLY A 371 -32.24 0.67 -1.92
C GLY A 371 -30.83 0.07 -2.06
N ASN A 372 -29.77 0.73 -1.59
CA ASN A 372 -28.46 0.08 -1.49
C ASN A 372 -28.49 -0.99 -0.38
N ASN A 373 -28.53 -2.26 -0.79
CA ASN A 373 -28.54 -3.46 0.07
C ASN A 373 -27.26 -3.67 0.90
N LEU A 374 -26.39 -2.65 1.03
CA LEU A 374 -25.18 -2.79 1.84
C LEU A 374 -25.56 -2.75 3.31
N ASN A 375 -25.92 -3.92 3.83
CA ASN A 375 -26.12 -4.11 5.25
C ASN A 375 -24.75 -4.14 5.93
N PHE A 376 -24.34 -3.02 6.52
CA PHE A 376 -23.11 -2.94 7.30
C PHE A 376 -23.05 -3.96 8.44
N ASP A 377 -24.20 -4.44 8.92
CA ASP A 377 -24.27 -5.47 9.96
C ASP A 377 -23.73 -6.83 9.45
N ASN A 378 -23.59 -7.00 8.12
CA ASN A 378 -23.19 -8.23 7.45
C ASN A 378 -21.96 -8.05 6.53
N ILE A 379 -21.04 -7.12 6.82
CA ILE A 379 -19.81 -7.01 6.03
C ILE A 379 -18.93 -8.24 6.30
N PRO A 380 -18.65 -9.06 5.27
CA PRO A 380 -17.88 -10.27 5.50
C PRO A 380 -16.47 -9.95 5.96
N PHE A 381 -15.96 -10.77 6.88
CA PHE A 381 -14.59 -10.71 7.39
C PHE A 381 -14.24 -9.48 8.25
N ALA A 382 -15.19 -8.57 8.46
CA ALA A 382 -15.03 -7.36 9.28
C ALA A 382 -14.92 -7.67 10.79
N GLU A 383 -15.30 -8.86 11.23
CA GLU A 383 -15.34 -9.23 12.65
C GLU A 383 -13.96 -9.54 13.24
N TYR A 384 -12.95 -9.70 12.40
CA TYR A 384 -11.61 -10.12 12.78
C TYR A 384 -10.60 -9.18 12.10
N SER A 385 -10.75 -7.88 12.35
CA SER A 385 -9.59 -7.00 12.28
C SER A 385 -8.68 -7.41 13.42
N SER A 386 -7.42 -7.73 13.11
CA SER A 386 -6.43 -8.20 14.07
C SER A 386 -6.43 -7.40 15.38
N ILE A 387 -5.91 -8.02 16.43
CA ILE A 387 -5.63 -7.53 17.80
C ILE A 387 -5.01 -6.11 17.87
N LEU A 388 -4.64 -5.51 16.74
CA LEU A 388 -4.05 -4.18 16.56
C LEU A 388 -5.05 -3.06 16.19
N SER A 389 -6.31 -3.36 15.89
CA SER A 389 -7.36 -2.35 15.67
C SER A 389 -8.64 -2.78 16.38
N CYS A 390 -9.16 -1.94 17.28
CA CYS A 390 -10.38 -2.21 18.06
C CYS A 390 -11.52 -2.73 17.17
N PRO A 391 -12.30 -3.73 17.63
CA PRO A 391 -13.25 -4.44 16.77
C PRO A 391 -14.36 -3.54 16.22
N LEU A 392 -14.86 -3.88 15.03
CA LEU A 392 -16.10 -3.36 14.43
C LEU A 392 -17.36 -3.56 15.31
N GLU A 393 -17.23 -4.20 16.47
CA GLU A 393 -18.26 -4.28 17.52
C GLU A 393 -18.73 -2.88 17.97
N ASP A 394 -17.84 -1.88 17.95
CA ASP A 394 -18.22 -0.46 18.15
C ASP A 394 -19.13 0.05 17.02
N PHE A 395 -19.00 -0.45 15.79
CA PHE A 395 -19.82 -0.04 14.65
C PHE A 395 -21.25 -0.61 14.70
N LYS A 396 -21.40 -1.89 15.06
CA LYS A 396 -22.72 -2.52 15.26
C LYS A 396 -23.45 -1.92 16.47
N SER A 397 -22.73 -1.66 17.56
CA SER A 397 -23.31 -0.99 18.73
C SER A 397 -23.57 0.51 18.50
N ALA A 398 -22.79 1.17 17.65
CA ALA A 398 -22.96 2.58 17.27
C ALA A 398 -24.31 2.87 16.61
N LYS A 399 -24.94 1.90 15.93
CA LYS A 399 -26.29 2.05 15.36
C LYS A 399 -27.35 2.40 16.41
N ASN A 400 -27.18 1.89 17.63
CA ASN A 400 -28.10 2.12 18.74
C ASN A 400 -27.64 3.25 19.68
N GLN A 401 -26.44 3.81 19.46
CA GLN A 401 -25.92 4.90 20.28
C GLN A 401 -26.21 6.24 19.58
N PRO A 402 -26.91 7.18 20.24
CA PRO A 402 -27.21 8.47 19.64
C PRO A 402 -25.91 9.23 19.34
N SER A 403 -25.89 9.92 18.20
CA SER A 403 -24.80 10.84 17.89
C SER A 403 -25.14 12.23 18.43
N ARG A 404 -24.14 12.86 19.06
CA ARG A 404 -24.20 14.28 19.44
C ARG A 404 -23.49 15.17 18.42
N ALA A 405 -22.92 14.57 17.39
CA ALA A 405 -22.16 15.31 16.39
C ALA A 405 -23.11 16.05 15.44
N ILE A 406 -22.84 17.32 15.20
CA ILE A 406 -23.42 18.10 14.10
C ILE A 406 -22.28 18.33 13.10
N TYR A 407 -22.56 18.10 11.82
CA TYR A 407 -21.61 18.28 10.75
C TYR A 407 -22.07 19.44 9.88
N CYS A 408 -21.17 20.40 9.65
CA CYS A 408 -21.34 21.45 8.64
C CYS A 408 -20.27 21.23 7.57
N GLN A 409 -20.71 21.07 6.32
CA GLN A 409 -19.84 20.74 5.19
C GLN A 409 -20.11 21.68 4.02
N ILE A 410 -19.03 22.11 3.36
CA ILE A 410 -19.06 22.73 2.04
C ILE A 410 -18.37 21.76 1.10
N ILE A 411 -19.14 21.16 0.21
CA ILE A 411 -18.69 20.11 -0.71
C ILE A 411 -18.69 20.68 -2.12
N VAL A 412 -17.55 20.67 -2.79
CA VAL A 412 -17.45 21.01 -4.22
C VAL A 412 -17.38 19.70 -4.99
N ASN A 413 -18.48 19.33 -5.65
CA ASN A 413 -18.59 18.15 -6.48
C ASN A 413 -18.19 18.48 -7.93
N MET A 414 -17.00 18.02 -8.35
CA MET A 414 -16.54 18.28 -9.71
C MET A 414 -16.99 17.19 -10.65
N THR A 415 -16.66 15.94 -10.33
CA THR A 415 -16.90 14.82 -11.25
C THR A 415 -17.17 13.52 -10.51
N LYS A 416 -18.05 12.73 -11.12
CA LYS A 416 -18.37 11.37 -10.74
C LYS A 416 -17.58 10.39 -11.58
N LEU A 417 -16.93 9.44 -10.95
CA LEU A 417 -16.28 8.29 -11.55
C LEU A 417 -17.14 7.07 -11.26
N SER A 418 -17.42 6.25 -12.27
CA SER A 418 -18.20 5.02 -12.09
C SER A 418 -17.66 3.88 -12.95
N PHE A 419 -17.74 2.66 -12.41
CA PHE A 419 -17.34 1.44 -13.11
C PHE A 419 -18.17 0.23 -12.68
N ASN A 420 -18.30 -0.75 -13.56
CA ASN A 420 -18.98 -2.00 -13.28
C ASN A 420 -17.98 -3.14 -13.01
N PHE A 421 -18.47 -4.27 -12.47
CA PHE A 421 -17.66 -5.48 -12.36
C PHE A 421 -17.18 -6.02 -13.71
N GLY A 422 -17.87 -5.66 -14.80
CA GLY A 422 -17.47 -5.92 -16.18
C GLY A 422 -16.16 -5.22 -16.56
N ASP A 423 -15.90 -4.07 -15.95
CA ASP A 423 -14.84 -3.14 -16.33
C ASP A 423 -13.55 -3.36 -15.51
N ILE A 424 -13.56 -4.31 -14.58
CA ILE A 424 -12.43 -4.64 -13.70
C ILE A 424 -12.13 -6.13 -13.70
N LYS A 425 -10.89 -6.47 -13.38
CA LYS A 425 -10.37 -7.83 -13.26
C LYS A 425 -9.52 -7.95 -12.01
N SER A 426 -9.76 -9.00 -11.22
CA SER A 426 -8.93 -9.28 -10.04
C SER A 426 -7.48 -9.54 -10.45
N LEU A 427 -6.54 -8.99 -9.69
CA LEU A 427 -5.12 -9.29 -9.87
C LEU A 427 -4.85 -10.76 -9.49
N GLN A 428 -3.97 -11.42 -10.23
CA GLN A 428 -3.66 -12.83 -9.99
C GLN A 428 -3.14 -13.08 -8.57
N LYS A 429 -2.30 -12.16 -8.07
CA LYS A 429 -1.77 -12.20 -6.69
C LYS A 429 -2.88 -12.15 -5.65
N TYR A 430 -3.88 -11.29 -5.84
CA TYR A 430 -5.05 -11.21 -4.97
C TYR A 430 -5.87 -12.50 -5.00
N SER A 431 -6.17 -13.02 -6.20
CA SER A 431 -6.90 -14.30 -6.34
C SER A 431 -6.16 -15.47 -5.70
N ASN A 432 -4.84 -15.56 -5.89
CA ASN A 432 -4.01 -16.61 -5.29
C ASN A 432 -4.01 -16.53 -3.77
N ASN A 433 -3.82 -15.35 -3.20
CA ASN A 433 -3.78 -15.16 -1.75
C ASN A 433 -5.12 -15.51 -1.10
N VAL A 434 -6.24 -15.09 -1.71
CA VAL A 434 -7.57 -15.46 -1.22
C VAL A 434 -7.79 -16.97 -1.31
N ASN A 435 -7.38 -17.62 -2.40
CA ASN A 435 -7.49 -19.08 -2.54
C ASN A 435 -6.61 -19.83 -1.52
N ILE A 436 -5.39 -19.35 -1.23
CA ILE A 436 -4.51 -19.94 -0.21
C ILE A 436 -5.14 -19.84 1.18
N ALA A 437 -5.65 -18.66 1.54
CA ALA A 437 -6.38 -18.51 2.81
C ALA A 437 -7.60 -19.41 2.86
N PHE A 438 -8.35 -19.48 1.76
CA PHE A 438 -9.54 -20.32 1.65
C PHE A 438 -9.24 -21.82 1.82
N GLN A 439 -8.10 -22.30 1.31
CA GLN A 439 -7.68 -23.70 1.39
C GLN A 439 -6.93 -24.04 2.68
N SER A 440 -6.70 -23.07 3.55
CA SER A 440 -5.99 -23.30 4.83
C SER A 440 -6.86 -24.05 5.84
N ASN A 441 -6.22 -24.57 6.90
CA ASN A 441 -6.92 -25.21 8.03
C ASN A 441 -7.76 -24.21 8.86
N GLU A 442 -7.50 -22.90 8.74
CA GLU A 442 -8.21 -21.83 9.44
C GLU A 442 -8.74 -20.77 8.45
N PRO A 443 -9.62 -21.14 7.51
CA PRO A 443 -9.90 -20.31 6.34
C PRO A 443 -10.57 -18.99 6.70
N TYR A 444 -11.50 -18.99 7.66
CA TYR A 444 -12.14 -17.76 8.12
C TYR A 444 -11.13 -16.76 8.70
N LYS A 445 -10.27 -17.20 9.62
CA LYS A 445 -9.23 -16.37 10.25
C LYS A 445 -8.24 -15.80 9.22
N ASN A 446 -7.83 -16.62 8.26
CA ASN A 446 -6.91 -16.17 7.22
C ASN A 446 -7.56 -15.22 6.23
N LEU A 447 -8.83 -15.44 5.84
CA LEU A 447 -9.59 -14.49 5.02
C LEU A 447 -9.77 -13.16 5.74
N CYS A 448 -10.07 -13.19 7.03
CA CYS A 448 -10.11 -12.00 7.86
C CYS A 448 -8.80 -11.22 7.93
N LYS A 449 -7.67 -11.91 8.07
CA LYS A 449 -6.36 -11.26 8.01
C LYS A 449 -6.13 -10.60 6.64
N ILE A 450 -6.46 -11.29 5.56
CA ILE A 450 -6.27 -10.79 4.18
C ILE A 450 -7.16 -9.58 3.88
N PHE A 451 -8.45 -9.61 4.23
CA PHE A 451 -9.35 -8.49 3.97
C PHE A 451 -9.21 -7.36 5.01
N GLY A 452 -8.81 -7.70 6.23
CA GLY A 452 -8.61 -6.77 7.35
C GLY A 452 -7.35 -5.91 7.27
N ASP A 453 -6.34 -6.35 6.51
CA ASP A 453 -5.04 -5.67 6.44
C ASP A 453 -4.52 -5.53 5.00
N ASP A 454 -4.50 -6.62 4.24
CA ASP A 454 -3.84 -6.63 2.93
C ASP A 454 -4.67 -5.96 1.83
N TYR A 455 -5.95 -6.28 1.69
CA TYR A 455 -6.72 -5.89 0.50
C TYR A 455 -7.94 -5.01 0.76
N GLY A 456 -8.48 -4.98 1.98
CA GLY A 456 -9.70 -4.26 2.31
C GLY A 456 -11.00 -5.08 2.16
N HIS A 457 -12.07 -4.60 2.78
CA HIS A 457 -13.35 -5.31 2.88
C HIS A 457 -14.32 -4.93 1.76
N LEU A 458 -14.33 -3.65 1.40
CA LEU A 458 -15.33 -3.06 0.53
C LEU A 458 -14.70 -2.39 -0.69
N LEU A 459 -15.49 -2.26 -1.74
CA LEU A 459 -15.16 -1.54 -2.95
C LEU A 459 -16.29 -0.55 -3.27
N PRO A 460 -16.03 0.76 -3.26
CA PRO A 460 -16.94 1.73 -3.85
C PRO A 460 -16.85 1.64 -5.38
N ARG A 461 -17.99 1.53 -6.07
CA ARG A 461 -18.04 1.47 -7.55
C ARG A 461 -18.30 2.82 -8.19
N THR A 462 -18.70 3.78 -7.37
CA THR A 462 -19.04 5.13 -7.76
C THR A 462 -18.38 6.09 -6.78
N LEU A 463 -17.59 7.02 -7.29
CA LEU A 463 -16.75 7.94 -6.51
C LEU A 463 -17.00 9.36 -7.01
N THR A 464 -17.10 10.33 -6.11
CA THR A 464 -17.16 11.74 -6.47
C THR A 464 -15.87 12.41 -6.05
N VAL A 465 -15.17 12.98 -7.02
CA VAL A 465 -13.92 13.71 -6.83
C VAL A 465 -14.22 15.21 -6.81
N GLY A 466 -13.56 15.92 -5.89
CA GLY A 466 -13.89 17.30 -5.60
C GLY A 466 -13.09 17.88 -4.44
N GLY A 467 -13.67 18.88 -3.76
CA GLY A 467 -13.12 19.49 -2.55
C GLY A 467 -14.11 19.43 -1.40
N VAL A 468 -13.64 19.31 -0.16
CA VAL A 468 -14.50 19.36 1.03
C VAL A 468 -13.90 20.26 2.10
N LEU A 469 -14.73 21.13 2.65
CA LEU A 469 -14.51 21.84 3.90
C LEU A 469 -15.46 21.27 4.94
N LEU A 470 -14.92 20.77 6.04
CA LEU A 470 -15.63 20.04 7.07
C LEU A 470 -15.44 20.74 8.42
N LYS A 471 -16.53 20.91 9.17
CA LYS A 471 -16.46 21.17 10.61
C LYS A 471 -17.44 20.28 11.36
N LYS A 472 -16.94 19.68 12.43
CA LYS A 472 -17.69 18.81 13.33
C LYS A 472 -17.87 19.54 14.66
N PHE A 473 -19.10 19.55 15.15
CA PHE A 473 -19.48 20.13 16.44
C PHE A 473 -20.03 19.04 17.34
N GLU A 474 -19.92 19.22 18.65
CA GLU A 474 -20.63 18.40 19.63
C GLU A 474 -21.77 19.22 20.23
N SER A 475 -23.01 18.78 20.02
CA SER A 475 -24.17 19.40 20.62
C SER A 475 -24.35 18.90 22.05
N TYR A 476 -24.17 19.83 22.99
CA TYR A 476 -24.50 19.64 24.41
C TYR A 476 -25.91 20.15 24.76
N THR A 477 -26.57 20.80 23.81
CA THR A 477 -27.89 21.43 23.97
C THR A 477 -29.02 20.60 23.38
N THR A 478 -30.23 20.69 23.94
CA THR A 478 -31.42 19.92 23.54
C THR A 478 -32.03 20.31 22.18
N LYS A 479 -31.51 21.32 21.49
CA LYS A 479 -31.95 21.66 20.12
C LYS A 479 -31.33 20.68 19.12
N ILE A 480 -32.04 19.58 18.90
CA ILE A 480 -31.70 18.57 17.90
C ILE A 480 -32.11 19.11 16.52
N LEU A 481 -31.22 19.04 15.54
CA LEU A 481 -31.54 19.27 14.14
C LEU A 481 -32.47 18.13 13.69
N SER A 482 -33.75 18.42 13.45
CA SER A 482 -34.76 17.40 13.13
C SER A 482 -34.56 16.76 11.76
N GLU A 483 -33.97 17.49 10.82
CA GLU A 483 -33.76 17.08 9.43
C GLU A 483 -32.42 17.61 8.91
N THR A 484 -31.80 16.85 8.01
CA THR A 484 -30.62 17.31 7.28
C THR A 484 -30.99 18.48 6.37
N ILE A 485 -30.27 19.60 6.51
CA ILE A 485 -30.45 20.79 5.66
C ILE A 485 -29.37 20.74 4.58
N GLN A 486 -29.80 20.77 3.32
CA GLN A 486 -28.91 20.73 2.17
C GLN A 486 -29.30 21.81 1.18
N HIS A 487 -28.32 22.55 0.69
CA HIS A 487 -28.47 23.49 -0.43
C HIS A 487 -27.47 23.13 -1.52
N GLU A 488 -27.92 23.17 -2.77
CA GLU A 488 -27.07 22.94 -3.95
C GLU A 488 -27.02 24.20 -4.81
N TYR A 489 -25.83 24.52 -5.28
CA TYR A 489 -25.56 25.63 -6.18
C TYR A 489 -24.79 25.12 -7.39
N ASP A 490 -25.08 25.73 -8.54
CA ASP A 490 -24.23 25.62 -9.71
C ASP A 490 -22.90 26.33 -9.41
N ILE A 491 -21.78 25.70 -9.76
CA ILE A 491 -20.45 26.27 -9.50
C ILE A 491 -20.20 27.56 -10.30
N ASP A 492 -20.91 27.73 -11.42
CA ASP A 492 -20.82 28.90 -12.29
C ASP A 492 -21.74 30.07 -11.83
N ASP A 493 -22.44 29.92 -10.70
CA ASP A 493 -23.28 30.98 -10.13
C ASP A 493 -22.42 32.13 -9.58
N PRO A 494 -22.49 33.35 -10.15
CA PRO A 494 -21.66 34.48 -9.71
C PRO A 494 -21.93 34.94 -8.28
N LYS A 495 -23.06 34.52 -7.68
CA LYS A 495 -23.45 34.84 -6.30
C LYS A 495 -23.28 33.68 -5.33
N ILE A 496 -22.58 32.62 -5.74
CA ILE A 496 -22.41 31.42 -4.94
C ILE A 496 -21.84 31.72 -3.54
N ILE A 497 -20.83 32.59 -3.46
CA ILE A 497 -20.20 32.97 -2.19
C ILE A 497 -21.16 33.74 -1.29
N GLU A 498 -21.86 34.75 -1.83
CA GLU A 498 -22.87 35.52 -1.08
C GLU A 498 -23.94 34.59 -0.49
N LYS A 499 -24.38 33.59 -1.25
CA LYS A 499 -25.36 32.60 -0.80
C LYS A 499 -24.81 31.68 0.29
N ILE A 500 -23.59 31.18 0.10
CA ILE A 500 -22.92 30.33 1.11
C ILE A 500 -22.77 31.11 2.41
N GLU A 501 -22.24 32.33 2.38
CA GLU A 501 -22.05 33.16 3.56
C GLU A 501 -23.36 33.46 4.29
N ALA A 502 -24.43 33.80 3.55
CA ALA A 502 -25.75 34.05 4.12
C ALA A 502 -26.30 32.83 4.89
N HIS A 503 -26.19 31.61 4.32
CA HIS A 503 -26.63 30.40 5.02
C HIS A 503 -25.73 30.04 6.21
N LEU A 504 -24.42 30.25 6.09
CA LEU A 504 -23.49 30.02 7.19
C LEU A 504 -23.75 30.98 8.37
N GLU A 505 -24.13 32.23 8.11
CA GLU A 505 -24.60 33.18 9.12
C GLU A 505 -25.92 32.74 9.75
N GLU A 506 -26.91 32.40 8.92
CA GLU A 506 -28.21 31.87 9.38
C GLU A 506 -28.00 30.66 10.31
N TRP A 507 -27.14 29.72 9.92
CA TRP A 507 -26.90 28.51 10.69
C TRP A 507 -26.17 28.78 12.00
N ASN A 508 -25.21 29.70 12.01
CA ASN A 508 -24.52 30.12 13.22
C ASN A 508 -25.51 30.71 14.24
N GLU A 509 -26.42 31.59 13.81
CA GLU A 509 -27.42 32.20 14.69
C GLU A 509 -28.50 31.19 15.14
N ARG A 510 -29.04 30.41 14.20
CA ARG A 510 -30.20 29.54 14.44
C ARG A 510 -29.84 28.28 15.22
N PHE A 511 -28.70 27.68 14.92
CA PHE A 511 -28.29 26.37 15.47
C PHE A 511 -27.10 26.47 16.42
N ASN A 512 -26.54 27.66 16.65
CA ASN A 512 -25.38 27.89 17.52
C ASN A 512 -24.16 27.05 17.10
N VAL A 513 -23.91 26.97 15.79
CA VAL A 513 -22.77 26.26 15.19
C VAL A 513 -21.71 27.26 14.73
N ASP A 514 -20.52 27.21 15.35
CA ASP A 514 -19.43 28.12 14.98
C ASP A 514 -18.92 27.84 13.56
N THR A 515 -19.31 28.70 12.63
CA THR A 515 -18.99 28.57 11.21
C THR A 515 -17.84 29.52 10.80
N SER A 516 -17.05 30.04 11.76
CA SER A 516 -15.93 30.97 11.51
C SER A 516 -14.74 30.35 10.75
N PHE A 517 -14.60 29.03 10.78
CA PHE A 517 -13.56 28.30 10.05
C PHE A 517 -14.00 26.88 9.74
N PHE A 518 -13.29 26.22 8.83
CA PHE A 518 -13.45 24.83 8.44
C PHE A 518 -12.10 24.14 8.28
N ILE A 519 -12.10 22.81 8.24
CA ILE A 519 -10.92 21.99 7.96
C ILE A 519 -11.06 21.42 6.54
N ASN A 520 -10.05 21.60 5.70
CA ASN A 520 -10.03 21.03 4.35
C ASN A 520 -9.57 19.56 4.35
N GLY A 521 -9.65 18.88 3.19
CA GLY A 521 -9.24 17.47 3.05
C GLY A 521 -7.78 17.16 3.43
N THR A 522 -6.89 18.15 3.44
CA THR A 522 -5.48 18.00 3.86
C THR A 522 -5.25 18.28 5.36
N GLY A 523 -6.30 18.65 6.09
CA GLY A 523 -6.21 19.06 7.50
C GLY A 523 -5.91 20.55 7.71
N GLY A 524 -5.78 21.34 6.64
CA GLY A 524 -5.56 22.78 6.70
C GLY A 524 -6.81 23.55 7.12
N ILE A 525 -6.63 24.64 7.88
CA ILE A 525 -7.73 25.50 8.35
C ILE A 525 -8.06 26.54 7.27
N VAL A 526 -9.34 26.67 6.95
CA VAL A 526 -9.89 27.69 6.04
C VAL A 526 -10.89 28.54 6.81
N TYR A 527 -10.54 29.80 7.05
CA TYR A 527 -11.44 30.77 7.68
C TYR A 527 -12.60 31.15 6.76
N ARG A 528 -13.74 31.54 7.33
CA ARG A 528 -14.96 31.85 6.58
C ARG A 528 -14.72 32.92 5.51
N ASP A 529 -13.99 33.99 5.84
CA ASP A 529 -13.61 35.08 4.93
C ASP A 529 -12.62 34.64 3.82
N LYS A 530 -12.08 33.42 3.92
CA LYS A 530 -11.18 32.80 2.94
C LYS A 530 -11.85 31.69 2.13
N ILE A 531 -13.15 31.42 2.32
CA ILE A 531 -13.87 30.43 1.52
C ILE A 531 -13.84 30.80 0.04
N ASN A 532 -13.99 32.09 -0.31
CA ASN A 532 -13.85 32.53 -1.70
C ASN A 532 -12.46 32.23 -2.26
N THR A 533 -11.39 32.59 -1.53
CA THR A 533 -10.01 32.28 -1.96
C THR A 533 -9.77 30.78 -2.10
N TRP A 534 -10.33 29.97 -1.22
CA TRP A 534 -10.24 28.51 -1.32
C TRP A 534 -10.98 27.98 -2.55
N LEU A 535 -12.21 28.45 -2.80
CA LEU A 535 -13.00 28.05 -3.97
C LEU A 535 -12.35 28.53 -5.27
N ASP A 536 -11.85 29.76 -5.30
CA ASP A 536 -11.09 30.33 -6.42
C ASP A 536 -9.81 29.54 -6.67
N ASN A 537 -9.06 29.15 -5.64
CA ASN A 537 -7.87 28.31 -5.82
C ASN A 537 -8.23 26.90 -6.31
N PHE A 538 -9.39 26.38 -5.89
CA PHE A 538 -9.92 25.10 -6.32
C PHE A 538 -10.39 25.15 -7.79
N LEU A 539 -10.96 26.28 -8.22
CA LEU A 539 -11.52 26.51 -9.57
C LEU A 539 -10.51 27.06 -10.57
N ASN A 540 -9.60 27.96 -10.18
CA ASN A 540 -8.62 28.57 -11.10
C ASN A 540 -7.61 27.56 -11.66
N LEU A 541 -7.56 26.34 -11.12
CA LEU A 541 -6.89 25.19 -11.72
C LEU A 541 -7.55 24.69 -13.01
N THR A 542 -8.80 25.09 -13.32
CA THR A 542 -9.51 24.72 -14.55
C THR A 542 -9.48 25.83 -15.61
N ASN A 543 -9.02 27.04 -15.26
CA ASN A 543 -8.95 28.18 -16.17
C ASN A 543 -7.59 28.25 -16.89
N GLU A 544 -7.61 28.48 -18.21
CA GLU A 544 -6.43 28.54 -19.12
C GLU A 544 -5.32 29.55 -18.75
N LYS A 545 -5.47 30.33 -17.67
CA LYS A 545 -4.55 31.42 -17.27
C LYS A 545 -3.60 31.07 -16.12
N ALA A 546 -3.68 29.87 -15.53
CA ALA A 546 -2.70 29.46 -14.52
C ALA A 546 -1.32 29.33 -15.17
N SER A 547 -0.36 30.15 -14.73
CA SER A 547 1.01 30.13 -15.24
C SER A 547 1.67 28.77 -15.05
N GLN A 548 2.44 28.31 -16.05
CA GLN A 548 3.16 27.02 -16.15
C GLN A 548 3.97 26.52 -14.94
N LYS A 549 4.10 27.29 -13.85
CA LYS A 549 4.97 26.95 -12.72
C LYS A 549 4.30 26.11 -11.61
N ASP A 550 2.97 26.06 -11.55
CA ASP A 550 2.22 25.32 -10.53
C ASP A 550 1.47 24.13 -11.15
N GLN A 551 2.20 23.17 -11.70
CA GLN A 551 1.67 21.99 -12.42
C GLN A 551 1.03 20.90 -11.52
N ASN A 552 0.81 21.15 -10.23
CA ASN A 552 0.27 20.13 -9.32
C ASN A 552 -1.27 20.15 -9.24
N TRP A 553 -1.92 20.16 -10.41
CA TRP A 553 -3.38 20.27 -10.57
C TRP A 553 -4.17 19.16 -9.85
N SER A 554 -3.57 17.98 -9.68
CA SER A 554 -4.21 16.82 -9.03
C SER A 554 -4.18 16.85 -7.49
N SER A 555 -3.36 17.72 -6.88
CA SER A 555 -3.17 17.73 -5.42
C SER A 555 -4.35 18.28 -4.61
N ASN A 556 -5.17 19.14 -5.23
CA ASN A 556 -6.27 19.81 -4.53
C ASN A 556 -7.61 19.06 -4.61
N TRP A 557 -7.73 18.10 -5.52
CA TRP A 557 -8.93 17.30 -5.68
C TRP A 557 -8.79 15.99 -4.92
N SER A 558 -9.69 15.76 -3.98
CA SER A 558 -9.74 14.56 -3.16
C SER A 558 -11.03 13.79 -3.43
N LEU A 559 -11.06 12.53 -3.00
CA LEU A 559 -12.32 11.80 -2.89
C LEU A 559 -13.22 12.52 -1.87
N VAL A 560 -14.38 13.01 -2.31
CA VAL A 560 -15.33 13.72 -1.43
C VAL A 560 -16.47 12.80 -1.01
N SER A 561 -16.96 11.99 -1.94
CA SER A 561 -18.00 11.03 -1.62
C SER A 561 -17.88 9.72 -2.38
N SER A 562 -18.52 8.69 -1.85
CA SER A 562 -18.47 7.34 -2.40
C SER A 562 -19.82 6.63 -2.24
N GLU A 563 -20.17 5.88 -3.27
CA GLU A 563 -21.49 5.28 -3.48
C GLU A 563 -21.34 3.84 -4.03
N ASP A 564 -22.47 3.13 -4.09
CA ASP A 564 -22.62 1.83 -4.76
C ASP A 564 -21.62 0.76 -4.29
N TRP A 565 -21.32 0.81 -2.99
CA TRP A 565 -20.42 -0.07 -2.26
C TRP A 565 -20.75 -1.55 -2.47
N THR A 566 -19.72 -2.38 -2.55
CA THR A 566 -19.86 -3.84 -2.67
C THR A 566 -18.71 -4.55 -1.95
N PRO A 567 -18.91 -5.74 -1.35
CA PRO A 567 -17.80 -6.50 -0.77
C PRO A 567 -16.73 -6.85 -1.81
N LEU A 568 -15.45 -6.62 -1.47
CA LEU A 568 -14.33 -6.73 -2.40
C LEU A 568 -14.17 -8.13 -3.00
N TYR A 569 -14.43 -9.18 -2.22
CA TYR A 569 -14.33 -10.56 -2.70
C TYR A 569 -15.30 -10.88 -3.87
N LYS A 570 -16.34 -10.06 -4.10
CA LYS A 570 -17.25 -10.24 -5.23
C LYS A 570 -16.59 -9.99 -6.59
N ILE A 571 -15.41 -9.35 -6.63
CA ILE A 571 -14.60 -9.27 -7.86
C ILE A 571 -14.13 -10.68 -8.30
N LEU A 572 -13.96 -11.62 -7.36
CA LEU A 572 -13.52 -12.99 -7.64
C LEU A 572 -14.67 -13.83 -8.21
N ARG A 573 -15.13 -13.56 -9.43
CA ARG A 573 -16.35 -14.14 -10.05
C ARG A 573 -16.54 -15.66 -9.88
N LYS A 574 -15.45 -16.44 -9.85
CA LYS A 574 -15.50 -17.90 -9.64
C LYS A 574 -15.55 -18.28 -8.15
N SER A 575 -14.73 -17.65 -7.32
CA SER A 575 -14.60 -17.95 -5.90
C SER A 575 -15.68 -17.28 -5.03
N SER A 576 -16.36 -16.25 -5.52
CA SER A 576 -17.35 -15.49 -4.74
C SER A 576 -18.49 -16.37 -4.23
N THR A 577 -19.02 -17.27 -5.07
CA THR A 577 -20.08 -18.21 -4.68
C THR A 577 -19.62 -19.21 -3.61
N VAL A 578 -18.34 -19.60 -3.65
CA VAL A 578 -17.75 -20.51 -2.66
C VAL A 578 -17.50 -19.77 -1.35
N ILE A 579 -17.04 -18.52 -1.42
CA ILE A 579 -16.86 -17.65 -0.26
C ILE A 579 -18.22 -17.35 0.39
N ASP A 580 -19.26 -17.05 -0.39
CA ASP A 580 -20.63 -16.86 0.10
C ASP A 580 -21.17 -18.14 0.78
N LYS A 581 -20.96 -19.32 0.16
CA LYS A 581 -21.30 -20.61 0.78
C LYS A 581 -20.55 -20.84 2.09
N THR A 582 -19.27 -20.52 2.12
CA THR A 582 -18.42 -20.63 3.31
C THR A 582 -18.94 -19.71 4.42
N PHE A 583 -19.32 -18.48 4.09
CA PHE A 583 -19.97 -17.58 5.04
C PHE A 583 -21.28 -18.15 5.61
N SER A 584 -22.06 -18.86 4.79
CA SER A 584 -23.27 -19.54 5.25
C SER A 584 -23.02 -20.85 6.04
N GLN A 585 -21.92 -21.56 5.77
CA GLN A 585 -21.61 -22.88 6.35
C GLN A 585 -20.82 -22.81 7.65
N TYR A 586 -20.05 -21.75 7.90
CA TYR A 586 -19.34 -21.53 9.17
C TYR A 586 -20.24 -20.95 10.27
N GLN A 587 -21.56 -21.11 10.14
CA GLN A 587 -22.46 -21.08 11.28
C GLN A 587 -22.47 -22.47 11.90
N ILE A 588 -21.69 -22.69 12.96
CA ILE A 588 -21.86 -23.90 13.77
C ILE A 588 -23.23 -23.78 14.46
N VAL A 589 -24.25 -24.43 13.89
CA VAL A 589 -25.53 -24.66 14.55
C VAL A 589 -25.34 -25.86 15.47
N PHE A 590 -25.13 -25.59 16.75
CA PHE A 590 -25.20 -26.64 17.76
C PHE A 590 -26.68 -26.98 17.98
N ASN A 591 -27.10 -28.18 17.56
CA ASN A 591 -28.33 -28.77 18.11
C ASN A 591 -28.00 -29.20 19.55
N GLY A 592 -28.49 -28.47 20.54
CA GLY A 592 -28.49 -28.96 21.92
C GLY A 592 -29.41 -30.17 21.98
N GLU A 593 -28.85 -31.37 22.19
CA GLU A 593 -29.66 -32.60 22.21
C GLU A 593 -30.44 -32.77 23.52
N GLU A 594 -30.12 -32.04 24.60
CA GLU A 594 -30.83 -32.17 25.87
C GLU A 594 -31.00 -30.80 26.56
N LEU A 595 -32.25 -30.34 26.64
CA LEU A 595 -32.67 -29.26 27.54
C LEU A 595 -32.85 -29.90 28.93
N PHE A 596 -32.03 -29.50 29.90
CA PHE A 596 -32.26 -29.90 31.29
C PHE A 596 -32.88 -28.72 32.04
N GLN A 597 -34.03 -28.96 32.66
CA GLN A 597 -34.54 -28.07 33.69
C GLN A 597 -34.05 -28.56 35.04
N LYS A 598 -33.22 -27.74 35.69
CA LYS A 598 -32.87 -27.90 37.10
C LYS A 598 -33.02 -26.53 37.76
N ASP A 599 -33.79 -26.48 38.83
CA ASP A 599 -33.98 -25.28 39.66
C ASP A 599 -34.46 -24.03 38.89
N GLU A 600 -35.49 -24.19 38.06
CA GLU A 600 -36.11 -23.12 37.24
C GLU A 600 -35.19 -22.44 36.19
N GLN A 601 -34.00 -22.99 35.94
CA GLN A 601 -33.09 -22.53 34.89
C GLN A 601 -32.99 -23.55 33.75
N ASP A 602 -33.17 -23.07 32.53
CA ASP A 602 -32.95 -23.87 31.31
C ASP A 602 -31.44 -24.00 31.05
N ILE A 603 -30.91 -25.21 31.22
CA ILE A 603 -29.49 -25.51 30.97
C ILE A 603 -29.34 -26.09 29.56
N PHE A 604 -28.45 -25.49 28.77
CA PHE A 604 -28.05 -25.98 27.45
C PHE A 604 -26.72 -26.72 27.55
N VAL A 605 -26.72 -28.04 27.39
CA VAL A 605 -25.49 -28.83 27.33
C VAL A 605 -25.11 -29.05 25.86
N ILE A 606 -23.96 -28.49 25.45
CA ILE A 606 -23.39 -28.73 24.12
C ILE A 606 -22.40 -29.88 24.24
N ARG A 607 -22.79 -31.07 23.78
CA ARG A 607 -21.89 -32.23 23.73
C ARG A 607 -21.03 -32.17 22.45
N PHE A 608 -19.71 -32.18 22.61
CA PHE A 608 -18.79 -32.25 21.47
C PHE A 608 -18.62 -33.71 21.02
N PRO A 609 -18.71 -34.03 19.72
CA PRO A 609 -18.60 -35.40 19.23
C PRO A 609 -17.15 -35.97 19.23
N GLY A 610 -16.19 -35.27 19.85
CA GLY A 610 -14.80 -35.72 19.93
C GLY A 610 -14.05 -35.10 21.12
N SER A 611 -12.92 -35.71 21.50
CA SER A 611 -12.02 -35.16 22.51
C SER A 611 -11.33 -33.92 21.96
N LEU A 612 -11.43 -32.79 22.67
CA LEU A 612 -10.71 -31.54 22.37
C LEU A 612 -9.22 -31.73 22.71
N ILE A 613 -8.50 -32.47 21.85
CA ILE A 613 -7.07 -32.74 21.98
C ILE A 613 -6.36 -31.81 21.01
N ASP A 614 -6.07 -30.60 21.49
CA ASP A 614 -5.00 -29.68 21.06
C ASP A 614 -5.46 -28.23 21.30
N ASN A 615 -4.56 -27.43 21.88
CA ASN A 615 -4.85 -26.10 22.36
C ASN A 615 -5.23 -25.14 21.21
N ASN A 616 -6.28 -24.34 21.44
CA ASN A 616 -6.82 -23.22 20.63
C ASN A 616 -8.04 -23.53 19.75
N TYR A 617 -9.17 -23.89 20.39
CA TYR A 617 -10.47 -23.73 19.76
C TYR A 617 -11.08 -22.38 20.16
N HIS A 618 -11.39 -21.54 19.19
CA HIS A 618 -12.28 -20.40 19.39
C HIS A 618 -13.66 -20.79 18.88
N ILE A 619 -14.64 -20.90 19.77
CA ILE A 619 -16.02 -21.19 19.39
C ILE A 619 -16.67 -19.87 18.99
N PHE A 620 -16.89 -19.69 17.68
CA PHE A 620 -17.70 -18.60 17.14
C PHE A 620 -19.08 -19.15 16.78
N GLY A 621 -20.13 -18.63 17.43
CA GLY A 621 -21.49 -19.07 17.18
C GLY A 621 -22.52 -18.08 17.71
N VAL A 622 -23.72 -18.11 17.13
CA VAL A 622 -24.88 -17.37 17.62
C VAL A 622 -25.91 -18.41 18.05
N ILE A 623 -26.42 -18.31 19.28
CA ILE A 623 -27.50 -19.17 19.75
C ILE A 623 -28.75 -18.82 18.96
N VAL A 624 -29.35 -19.81 18.31
CA VAL A 624 -30.60 -19.69 17.55
C VAL A 624 -31.64 -20.64 18.13
N LYS A 625 -32.92 -20.23 18.17
CA LYS A 625 -34.07 -21.13 18.38
C LYS A 625 -34.90 -21.18 17.13
N LYS A 626 -35.64 -22.26 16.92
CA LYS A 626 -36.78 -22.21 16.00
C LYS A 626 -37.90 -21.37 16.62
N ASP A 627 -38.48 -20.48 15.83
CA ASP A 627 -39.73 -19.82 16.17
C ASP A 627 -40.91 -20.78 16.01
N GLU A 628 -42.12 -20.29 16.29
CA GLU A 628 -43.36 -21.07 16.19
C GLU A 628 -43.66 -21.59 14.78
N LYS A 629 -43.02 -21.02 13.75
CA LYS A 629 -43.15 -21.44 12.34
C LYS A 629 -42.08 -22.46 11.95
N GLY A 630 -41.15 -22.78 12.86
CA GLY A 630 -40.02 -23.66 12.62
C GLY A 630 -38.82 -22.96 11.99
N ASP A 631 -38.85 -21.63 11.84
CA ASP A 631 -37.77 -20.83 11.28
C ASP A 631 -36.74 -20.50 12.35
N TRP A 632 -35.46 -20.62 12.02
CA TRP A 632 -34.37 -20.32 12.96
C TRP A 632 -34.24 -18.81 13.19
N ILE A 633 -34.56 -18.36 14.40
CA ILE A 633 -34.39 -16.99 14.87
C ILE A 633 -33.25 -16.91 15.90
N LYS A 634 -32.50 -15.81 15.90
CA LYS A 634 -31.46 -15.57 16.92
C LYS A 634 -32.11 -15.47 18.31
N TYR A 635 -31.61 -16.25 19.26
CA TYR A 635 -32.10 -16.24 20.64
C TYR A 635 -31.55 -14.99 21.35
N ALA A 636 -32.36 -13.92 21.40
CA ALA A 636 -32.00 -12.68 22.07
C ALA A 636 -32.29 -12.81 23.58
N TYR A 637 -31.30 -13.21 24.39
CA TYR A 637 -31.29 -12.86 25.81
C TYR A 637 -30.50 -11.56 26.00
N PRO A 638 -30.94 -10.63 26.86
CA PRO A 638 -30.19 -9.42 27.14
C PRO A 638 -28.85 -9.78 27.80
N ASN A 639 -27.76 -9.23 27.26
CA ASN A 639 -26.45 -9.04 27.92
C ASN A 639 -25.40 -10.16 28.01
N PHE A 640 -25.55 -11.35 27.41
CA PHE A 640 -24.43 -12.32 27.41
C PHE A 640 -23.26 -11.98 26.46
N ASN A 641 -23.40 -11.03 25.54
CA ASN A 641 -22.39 -10.73 24.53
C ASN A 641 -21.18 -9.90 25.03
N LYS A 642 -21.03 -9.63 26.34
CA LYS A 642 -19.98 -8.73 26.84
C LYS A 642 -18.63 -9.39 27.18
N ASN A 643 -18.54 -10.71 27.34
CA ASN A 643 -17.29 -11.37 27.77
C ASN A 643 -16.93 -12.54 26.85
N ARG A 644 -16.29 -12.24 25.71
CA ARG A 644 -15.77 -13.24 24.75
C ARG A 644 -14.31 -13.64 24.97
N ASN A 645 -13.66 -13.14 26.03
CA ASN A 645 -12.25 -13.44 26.35
C ASN A 645 -12.10 -14.37 27.55
N VAL A 646 -12.90 -15.43 27.60
CA VAL A 646 -12.72 -16.48 28.60
C VAL A 646 -11.60 -17.39 28.11
N ARG A 647 -10.46 -17.39 28.81
CA ARG A 647 -9.36 -18.33 28.58
C ARG A 647 -9.42 -19.45 29.61
N VAL A 648 -8.98 -20.63 29.18
CA VAL A 648 -8.96 -21.83 30.00
C VAL A 648 -7.53 -22.39 30.02
N LEU A 649 -6.90 -22.40 31.18
CA LEU A 649 -5.65 -23.12 31.43
C LEU A 649 -6.00 -24.45 32.09
N TYR A 650 -5.44 -25.56 31.63
CA TYR A 650 -5.66 -26.84 32.29
C TYR A 650 -4.35 -27.60 32.43
N GLY A 651 -4.30 -28.50 33.41
CA GLY A 651 -3.13 -29.32 33.67
C GLY A 651 -3.46 -30.60 34.41
N LYS A 652 -2.47 -31.48 34.46
CA LYS A 652 -2.52 -32.76 35.16
C LYS A 652 -1.29 -32.87 36.06
N LEU A 653 -1.49 -33.22 37.32
CA LEU A 653 -0.44 -33.41 38.30
C LEU A 653 -0.64 -34.75 39.01
N THR A 654 0.41 -35.56 39.10
CA THR A 654 0.39 -36.77 39.94
C THR A 654 0.92 -36.42 41.32
N VAL A 655 0.09 -36.61 42.34
CA VAL A 655 0.37 -36.31 43.75
C VAL A 655 0.52 -37.64 44.49
N LYS A 656 1.61 -37.78 45.24
CA LYS A 656 1.82 -38.96 46.10
C LYS A 656 1.14 -38.72 47.43
N ASP A 657 0.39 -39.71 47.94
CA ASP A 657 -0.48 -39.61 49.12
C ASP A 657 0.19 -39.07 50.40
N ASN A 658 1.53 -39.07 50.49
CA ASN A 658 2.27 -38.60 51.65
C ASN A 658 2.48 -37.06 51.69
N ASN A 659 2.09 -36.33 50.64
CA ASN A 659 2.36 -34.89 50.52
C ASN A 659 1.15 -34.15 49.93
N LEU A 660 0.06 -34.13 50.70
CA LEU A 660 -1.21 -33.52 50.27
C LEU A 660 -1.31 -32.02 50.60
N SER A 661 -0.37 -31.44 51.34
CA SER A 661 -0.31 -29.99 51.58
C SER A 661 0.69 -29.27 50.65
N ASP A 662 0.42 -28.00 50.35
CA ASP A 662 1.28 -27.10 49.58
C ASP A 662 1.56 -27.52 48.13
N ILE A 663 0.57 -28.08 47.45
CA ILE A 663 0.69 -28.47 46.05
C ILE A 663 0.78 -27.23 45.17
N HIS A 664 1.85 -27.14 44.38
CA HIS A 664 2.17 -25.98 43.56
C HIS A 664 1.72 -26.15 42.10
N LEU A 665 0.68 -25.43 41.72
CA LEU A 665 0.27 -25.31 40.32
C LEU A 665 1.05 -24.17 39.66
N LYS A 666 1.83 -24.47 38.62
CA LYS A 666 2.50 -23.43 37.81
C LYS A 666 1.51 -22.87 36.78
N CYS A 667 1.35 -21.56 36.76
CA CYS A 667 0.41 -20.83 35.91
C CYS A 667 1.12 -19.64 35.24
N LYS A 668 0.42 -18.93 34.35
CA LYS A 668 0.92 -17.68 33.76
C LYS A 668 -0.18 -16.61 33.85
N ASN A 669 0.15 -15.44 34.37
CA ASN A 669 -0.67 -14.23 34.42
C ASN A 669 -2.01 -14.36 35.16
N LEU A 670 -2.02 -14.98 36.35
CA LEU A 670 -3.19 -15.02 37.23
C LEU A 670 -3.54 -13.65 37.80
N THR A 671 -4.83 -13.42 37.97
CA THR A 671 -5.47 -12.23 38.53
C THR A 671 -6.56 -12.65 39.52
N SER A 672 -7.04 -11.75 40.39
CA SER A 672 -8.00 -12.08 41.44
C SER A 672 -9.40 -12.46 40.93
N ASP A 673 -9.66 -12.28 39.64
CA ASP A 673 -10.89 -12.70 38.94
C ASP A 673 -10.78 -14.10 38.30
N CYS A 674 -9.71 -14.85 38.58
CA CYS A 674 -9.57 -16.24 38.14
C CYS A 674 -10.42 -17.21 38.99
N VAL A 675 -11.06 -18.18 38.34
CA VAL A 675 -11.78 -19.28 38.98
C VAL A 675 -10.98 -20.57 38.78
N LEU A 676 -10.58 -21.22 39.87
CA LEU A 676 -9.93 -22.52 39.86
C LEU A 676 -10.99 -23.64 39.96
N ILE A 677 -11.06 -24.48 38.94
CA ILE A 677 -11.89 -25.69 38.91
C ILE A 677 -10.96 -26.90 38.99
N THR A 678 -11.12 -27.72 40.02
CA THR A 678 -10.33 -28.93 40.20
C THR A 678 -11.18 -30.18 40.13
N SER A 679 -10.64 -31.24 39.53
CA SER A 679 -11.25 -32.56 39.50
C SER A 679 -10.18 -33.63 39.78
N ILE A 680 -10.49 -34.56 40.67
CA ILE A 680 -9.56 -35.64 41.03
C ILE A 680 -10.01 -36.93 40.35
N VAL A 681 -9.04 -37.64 39.78
CA VAL A 681 -9.22 -39.03 39.36
C VAL A 681 -8.34 -39.88 40.25
N SER A 682 -8.94 -40.47 41.28
CA SER A 682 -8.31 -41.49 42.12
C SER A 682 -8.58 -42.87 41.53
N ASN A 683 -7.61 -43.78 41.58
CA ASN A 683 -7.84 -45.19 41.23
C ASN A 683 -8.68 -45.92 42.29
N ASP A 684 -8.73 -45.37 43.50
CA ASP A 684 -9.60 -45.85 44.57
C ASP A 684 -10.88 -44.98 44.57
N ASN A 685 -11.97 -45.57 44.06
CA ASN A 685 -13.28 -44.92 43.94
C ASN A 685 -13.92 -44.56 45.30
N SER A 686 -13.30 -44.94 46.42
CA SER A 686 -13.85 -44.75 47.77
C SER A 686 -13.30 -43.51 48.52
N ALA A 687 -12.21 -42.91 48.05
CA ALA A 687 -11.58 -41.77 48.71
C ALA A 687 -12.12 -40.43 48.17
N PHE A 688 -12.76 -39.65 49.04
CA PHE A 688 -13.09 -38.25 48.77
C PHE A 688 -11.94 -37.35 49.24
N TYR A 689 -11.65 -36.32 48.47
CA TYR A 689 -10.63 -35.32 48.79
C TYR A 689 -11.26 -33.94 48.69
N SER A 690 -11.07 -33.12 49.71
CA SER A 690 -11.35 -31.69 49.66
C SER A 690 -10.10 -30.96 49.16
N ILE A 691 -10.26 -30.10 48.16
CA ILE A 691 -9.21 -29.22 47.64
C ILE A 691 -9.56 -27.81 48.08
N LYS A 692 -8.59 -27.08 48.64
CA LYS A 692 -8.74 -25.66 48.95
C LYS A 692 -7.54 -24.86 48.43
N PRO A 693 -7.74 -23.75 47.71
CA PRO A 693 -6.65 -22.84 47.41
C PRO A 693 -6.18 -22.19 48.71
N LYS A 694 -4.86 -22.22 48.94
CA LYS A 694 -4.21 -21.69 50.13
C LYS A 694 -3.64 -20.30 49.90
N ALA A 695 -2.92 -20.13 48.78
CA ALA A 695 -2.25 -18.89 48.40
C ALA A 695 -2.10 -18.83 46.88
N TRP A 696 -1.96 -17.63 46.31
CA TRP A 696 -1.73 -17.47 44.87
C TRP A 696 -0.83 -16.26 44.56
N ALA A 697 -0.21 -16.31 43.37
CA ALA A 697 0.59 -15.26 42.74
C ALA A 697 0.35 -15.30 41.22
N LYS A 698 0.80 -14.31 40.46
CA LYS A 698 0.63 -14.27 38.99
C LYS A 698 1.03 -15.56 38.26
N THR A 699 2.00 -16.30 38.77
CA THR A 699 2.55 -17.48 38.09
C THR A 699 2.33 -18.79 38.85
N LYS A 700 1.61 -18.77 39.98
CA LYS A 700 1.52 -19.92 40.86
C LYS A 700 0.26 -19.92 41.72
N ILE A 701 -0.34 -21.09 41.92
CA ILE A 701 -1.35 -21.33 42.96
C ILE A 701 -0.81 -22.41 43.89
N ILE A 702 -0.98 -22.21 45.19
CA ILE A 702 -0.73 -23.22 46.22
C ILE A 702 -2.10 -23.73 46.65
N ILE A 703 -2.31 -25.04 46.53
CA ILE A 703 -3.53 -25.71 46.98
C ILE A 703 -3.20 -26.71 48.08
N ASP A 704 -4.09 -26.86 49.05
CA ASP A 704 -4.07 -27.93 50.04
C ASP A 704 -5.12 -28.97 49.66
N MET A 705 -4.72 -30.24 49.67
CA MET A 705 -5.60 -31.39 49.51
C MET A 705 -5.75 -32.08 50.87
N THR A 706 -6.98 -32.37 51.28
CA THR A 706 -7.26 -33.14 52.49
C THR A 706 -8.14 -34.33 52.15
N LYS A 707 -7.71 -35.54 52.50
CA LYS A 707 -8.49 -36.77 52.32
C LYS A 707 -9.60 -36.80 53.37
N ASP A 708 -10.86 -36.80 52.94
CA ASP A 708 -11.99 -36.94 53.84
C ASP A 708 -12.02 -38.37 54.39
N LYS A 709 -11.94 -38.50 55.71
CA LYS A 709 -12.17 -39.78 56.37
C LYS A 709 -13.67 -40.05 56.30
N SER A 710 -14.10 -40.98 55.45
CA SER A 710 -15.47 -41.44 55.43
C SER A 710 -15.85 -41.95 56.82
N GLU A 711 -16.82 -41.31 57.47
CA GLU A 711 -17.44 -41.85 58.68
C GLU A 711 -18.15 -43.15 58.34
N SER A 712 -17.51 -44.27 58.66
CA SER A 712 -18.18 -45.57 58.74
C SER A 712 -18.01 -46.11 60.15
N ASP A 713 -19.04 -45.91 60.97
CA ASP A 713 -19.62 -46.99 61.77
C ASP A 713 -21.04 -46.63 62.20
N PRO A 714 -22.09 -47.25 61.64
CA PRO A 714 -23.43 -47.12 62.18
C PRO A 714 -23.47 -47.86 63.53
N LYS A 715 -23.69 -47.11 64.61
CA LYS A 715 -24.03 -47.69 65.92
C LYS A 715 -25.26 -48.58 65.76
N HIS A 716 -25.05 -49.89 65.81
CA HIS A 716 -26.11 -50.87 66.02
C HIS A 716 -26.52 -50.80 67.50
N ASP A 717 -27.71 -50.30 67.77
CA ASP A 717 -28.40 -50.51 69.04
C ASP A 717 -28.63 -52.03 69.23
N LYS A 718 -28.11 -52.58 70.32
CA LYS A 718 -28.56 -53.85 70.89
C LYS A 718 -28.81 -53.66 72.37
N ASP A 719 -30.09 -53.76 72.72
CA ASP A 719 -30.59 -53.93 74.07
C ASP A 719 -29.96 -55.16 74.74
N GLY A 720 -29.72 -55.01 76.04
CA GLY A 720 -28.96 -55.95 76.85
C GLY A 720 -29.63 -57.28 77.14
N PHE A 721 -28.80 -58.24 77.49
CA PHE A 721 -29.09 -59.25 78.52
C PHE A 721 -27.75 -59.72 79.11
N ASP A 722 -27.71 -59.76 80.43
CA ASP A 722 -26.59 -60.15 81.28
C ASP A 722 -26.14 -61.60 81.00
N ASP A 723 -24.83 -61.88 81.02
CA ASP A 723 -24.31 -62.96 81.87
C ASP A 723 -22.78 -62.92 82.01
N GLU A 724 -22.33 -63.42 83.15
CA GLU A 724 -20.99 -63.33 83.71
C GLU A 724 -19.91 -64.14 82.96
N GLY A 725 -18.68 -63.61 82.96
CA GLY A 725 -17.52 -64.41 83.34
C GLY A 725 -16.49 -64.81 82.28
N SER A 726 -15.23 -64.66 82.72
CA SER A 726 -14.01 -65.38 82.33
C SER A 726 -13.02 -64.66 81.41
N ASP A 727 -11.84 -64.49 82.00
CA ASP A 727 -10.58 -64.03 81.45
C ASP A 727 -10.08 -64.91 80.28
N SER A 728 -9.43 -64.31 79.29
CA SER A 728 -8.12 -64.77 78.83
C SER A 728 -7.50 -63.81 77.81
N GLU A 729 -6.20 -63.61 78.00
CA GLU A 729 -5.21 -62.93 77.16
C GLU A 729 -5.16 -63.50 75.73
N ILE A 730 -4.65 -62.71 74.77
CA ILE A 730 -3.57 -63.07 73.82
C ILE A 730 -3.44 -61.98 72.71
N ASP A 731 -2.35 -61.23 72.80
CA ASP A 731 -1.33 -60.89 71.78
C ASP A 731 -1.60 -60.69 70.27
N ASN A 732 -0.90 -59.64 69.79
CA ASN A 732 -0.07 -59.53 68.57
C ASN A 732 -0.63 -59.05 67.21
N VAL A 733 -0.18 -57.84 66.86
CA VAL A 733 0.58 -57.41 65.66
C VAL A 733 0.15 -57.96 64.29
N ASP A 734 -0.25 -57.04 63.40
CA ASP A 734 0.26 -57.00 62.02
C ASP A 734 0.32 -55.56 61.49
N LYS A 735 1.54 -55.08 61.21
CA LYS A 735 1.79 -53.83 60.47
C LYS A 735 1.81 -54.18 58.98
N THR A 736 0.68 -54.04 58.31
CA THR A 736 0.62 -54.10 56.84
C THR A 736 1.26 -52.84 56.26
N GLU A 737 2.30 -53.04 55.42
CA GLU A 737 2.90 -51.98 54.62
C GLU A 737 1.84 -51.34 53.72
N GLN A 738 1.48 -50.09 54.00
CA GLN A 738 0.62 -49.28 53.14
C GLN A 738 1.37 -48.97 51.84
N THR A 739 0.99 -49.62 50.75
CA THR A 739 1.42 -49.25 49.40
C THR A 739 0.98 -47.82 49.10
N VAL A 740 1.94 -46.91 48.94
CA VAL A 740 1.71 -45.51 48.55
C VAL A 740 1.05 -45.50 47.18
N GLN A 741 -0.21 -45.04 47.11
CA GLN A 741 -0.93 -44.87 45.85
C GLN A 741 -0.67 -43.48 45.27
N ASP A 742 -0.59 -43.40 43.94
CA ASP A 742 -0.45 -42.16 43.19
C ASP A 742 -1.86 -41.62 42.85
N THR A 743 -2.19 -40.41 43.32
CA THR A 743 -3.45 -39.71 43.03
C THR A 743 -3.25 -38.74 41.87
N ILE A 744 -4.13 -38.75 40.85
CA ILE A 744 -4.03 -37.83 39.72
C ILE A 744 -4.99 -36.65 39.91
N LEU A 745 -4.44 -35.46 40.07
CA LEU A 745 -5.16 -34.20 40.06
C LEU A 745 -5.25 -33.64 38.63
N LYS A 746 -6.47 -33.39 38.15
CA LYS A 746 -6.71 -32.58 36.96
C LYS A 746 -7.23 -31.22 37.40
N TRP A 747 -6.70 -30.14 36.84
CA TRP A 747 -7.10 -28.79 37.20
C TRP A 747 -7.34 -27.95 35.96
N CYS A 748 -8.19 -26.95 36.13
CA CYS A 748 -8.63 -26.02 35.10
C CYS A 748 -8.76 -24.63 35.74
N ILE A 749 -8.23 -23.58 35.13
CA ILE A 749 -8.35 -22.21 35.57
C ILE A 749 -9.03 -21.43 34.47
N ILE A 750 -10.15 -20.81 34.81
CA ILE A 750 -10.92 -19.95 33.92
C ILE A 750 -10.61 -18.51 34.30
N TYR A 751 -10.19 -17.71 33.33
CA TYR A 751 -9.86 -16.30 33.58
C TYR A 751 -10.23 -15.41 32.39
N ASN A 752 -10.43 -14.13 32.69
CA ASN A 752 -10.58 -13.05 31.72
C ASN A 752 -9.29 -12.22 31.80
N ASP A 753 -8.75 -11.69 30.69
CA ASP A 753 -7.43 -11.01 30.63
C ASP A 753 -7.38 -9.66 31.41
N GLY A 754 -7.91 -9.59 32.64
CA GLY A 754 -7.85 -8.44 33.56
C GLY A 754 -8.63 -7.20 33.12
N ARG A 755 -9.48 -7.27 32.09
CA ARG A 755 -10.13 -6.08 31.52
C ARG A 755 -11.47 -5.69 32.16
N LYS A 756 -12.12 -6.59 32.92
CA LYS A 756 -13.29 -6.31 33.78
C LYS A 756 -13.39 -7.38 34.87
N SER A 757 -13.67 -6.95 36.10
CA SER A 757 -14.08 -7.84 37.20
C SER A 757 -15.18 -8.80 36.72
N MET A 758 -15.02 -10.10 36.98
CA MET A 758 -16.10 -11.09 36.78
C MET A 758 -17.31 -10.81 37.68
N ILE A 759 -17.12 -10.03 38.74
CA ILE A 759 -18.17 -9.51 39.62
C ILE A 759 -18.56 -8.12 39.11
N SER A 760 -19.73 -8.02 38.49
CA SER A 760 -20.28 -6.71 38.14
C SER A 760 -20.72 -6.02 39.44
N GLU A 761 -20.13 -4.87 39.78
CA GLU A 761 -20.49 -4.07 40.96
C GLU A 761 -21.95 -3.55 40.95
N VAL A 762 -22.73 -3.80 39.89
CA VAL A 762 -24.05 -3.18 39.68
C VAL A 762 -25.23 -4.15 39.89
N ASP A 763 -25.01 -5.45 40.09
CA ASP A 763 -26.10 -6.38 40.45
C ASP A 763 -25.58 -7.54 41.32
N ASN A 764 -25.76 -7.42 42.64
CA ASN A 764 -25.38 -8.43 43.63
C ASN A 764 -26.22 -9.73 43.59
N SER A 765 -27.01 -9.97 42.54
CA SER A 765 -27.94 -11.11 42.47
C SER A 765 -27.77 -12.02 41.24
N GLN A 766 -26.83 -11.75 40.34
CA GLN A 766 -26.53 -12.67 39.22
C GLN A 766 -25.15 -13.31 39.40
N MET A 767 -25.11 -14.42 40.13
CA MET A 767 -23.98 -15.34 40.08
C MET A 767 -23.84 -15.87 38.64
N LEU A 768 -22.63 -15.83 38.08
CA LEU A 768 -22.34 -16.46 36.78
C LEU A 768 -22.37 -17.99 36.95
N PRO A 769 -22.73 -18.79 35.92
CA PRO A 769 -22.92 -20.23 36.06
C PRO A 769 -21.69 -21.03 36.50
N TRP A 770 -20.47 -20.53 36.24
CA TRP A 770 -19.22 -21.19 36.66
C TRP A 770 -18.92 -21.01 38.16
N ASN A 771 -19.58 -20.05 38.82
CA ASN A 771 -19.38 -19.72 40.23
C ASN A 771 -19.80 -20.87 41.18
N SER A 772 -20.58 -21.84 40.69
CA SER A 772 -21.00 -23.01 41.46
C SER A 772 -20.05 -24.22 41.33
N PHE A 773 -18.98 -24.12 40.53
CA PHE A 773 -18.14 -25.27 40.17
C PHE A 773 -16.64 -25.11 40.49
N GLY A 774 -16.19 -23.96 41.02
CA GLY A 774 -14.78 -23.73 41.37
C GLY A 774 -14.58 -22.66 42.43
N ASP A 775 -13.37 -22.59 42.98
CA ASP A 775 -12.98 -21.63 44.02
C ASP A 775 -12.37 -20.35 43.42
N TYR A 776 -12.72 -19.20 43.98
CA TYR A 776 -12.13 -17.91 43.60
C TYR A 776 -10.72 -17.76 44.17
N LEU A 777 -9.82 -17.20 43.37
CA LEU A 777 -8.56 -16.65 43.85
C LEU A 777 -8.80 -15.25 44.42
N ASP A 778 -9.58 -15.16 45.49
CA ASP A 778 -9.94 -13.90 46.12
C ASP A 778 -8.70 -13.17 46.69
N ASP A 779 -8.76 -11.84 46.75
CA ASP A 779 -7.75 -10.99 47.37
C ASP A 779 -7.65 -11.21 48.90
N SER A 780 -8.62 -11.92 49.50
CA SER A 780 -8.57 -12.35 50.91
C SER A 780 -7.65 -13.56 51.17
N MET A 781 -7.22 -14.28 50.13
CA MET A 781 -6.19 -15.32 50.24
C MET A 781 -4.81 -14.70 50.48
N GLU A 782 -3.89 -15.43 51.12
CA GLU A 782 -2.53 -14.96 51.35
C GLU A 782 -1.83 -14.72 50.00
N ARG A 783 -1.80 -13.45 49.58
CA ARG A 783 -1.12 -13.01 48.37
C ARG A 783 0.37 -13.10 48.66
N LEU A 784 1.05 -14.07 48.05
CA LEU A 784 2.50 -14.17 48.17
C LEU A 784 3.07 -12.84 47.69
N GLU A 785 3.75 -12.10 48.57
CA GLU A 785 4.32 -10.80 48.22
C GLU A 785 5.20 -10.96 46.98
N GLU A 786 4.81 -10.29 45.91
CA GLU A 786 5.63 -10.18 44.71
C GLU A 786 6.80 -9.25 45.07
N ASP A 787 7.99 -9.82 45.30
CA ASP A 787 9.27 -9.11 45.29
C ASP A 787 9.53 -8.54 43.87
N TYR A 788 8.76 -7.51 43.48
CA TYR A 788 9.10 -6.64 42.37
C TYR A 788 9.60 -5.32 42.96
N ASP A 789 10.90 -5.32 43.28
CA ASP A 789 11.65 -4.09 43.42
C ASP A 789 11.63 -3.35 42.06
N TRP A 790 10.72 -2.38 41.95
CA TRP A 790 10.51 -1.55 40.76
C TRP A 790 11.61 -0.50 40.61
N ARG A 791 12.51 -0.37 41.59
CA ARG A 791 13.71 0.43 41.43
C ARG A 791 14.62 -0.37 40.52
N PHE A 792 14.95 0.19 39.37
CA PHE A 792 15.94 -0.33 38.40
C PHE A 792 17.37 -0.47 38.98
N GLU A 793 17.50 -0.64 40.29
CA GLU A 793 18.71 -0.81 41.08
C GLU A 793 19.24 -2.25 41.02
N GLN A 794 18.42 -3.22 40.57
CA GLN A 794 18.90 -4.58 40.32
C GLN A 794 19.85 -4.61 39.12
N LYS A 795 20.96 -5.34 39.28
CA LYS A 795 21.95 -5.55 38.22
C LYS A 795 21.29 -6.31 37.05
N PRO A 796 21.38 -5.82 35.80
CA PRO A 796 20.74 -6.47 34.66
C PRO A 796 21.21 -7.92 34.52
N GLN A 797 20.31 -8.83 34.16
CA GLN A 797 20.66 -10.24 33.93
C GLN A 797 21.34 -10.43 32.57
N LEU A 798 21.09 -9.53 31.61
CA LEU A 798 21.64 -9.56 30.27
C LEU A 798 22.77 -8.53 30.07
N MET A 799 23.71 -8.88 29.19
CA MET A 799 24.66 -7.96 28.59
C MET A 799 23.99 -7.07 27.53
N LEU A 800 24.59 -5.94 27.18
CA LEU A 800 24.03 -5.02 26.19
C LEU A 800 23.81 -5.69 24.83
N GLU A 801 24.75 -6.53 24.40
CA GLU A 801 24.66 -7.27 23.13
C GLU A 801 23.49 -8.28 23.14
N GLN A 802 23.22 -8.89 24.29
CA GLN A 802 22.11 -9.83 24.45
C GLN A 802 20.76 -9.10 24.45
N ALA A 803 20.70 -7.89 25.02
CA ALA A 803 19.51 -7.05 24.93
C ALA A 803 19.20 -6.62 23.49
N ILE A 804 20.24 -6.32 22.69
CA ILE A 804 20.08 -6.06 21.25
C ILE A 804 19.55 -7.31 20.54
N GLN A 805 20.11 -8.49 20.82
CA GLN A 805 19.60 -9.74 20.25
C GLN A 805 18.15 -10.01 20.63
N GLN A 806 17.73 -9.70 21.87
CA GLN A 806 16.33 -9.80 22.27
C GLN A 806 15.42 -8.83 21.52
N HIS A 807 15.92 -7.66 21.12
CA HIS A 807 15.16 -6.75 20.27
C HIS A 807 14.92 -7.32 18.87
N ASP A 808 15.90 -8.03 18.31
CA ASP A 808 15.86 -8.55 16.94
C ASP A 808 15.04 -9.85 16.79
N LEU A 809 14.67 -10.50 17.91
CA LEU A 809 13.84 -11.71 17.90
C LEU A 809 12.34 -11.37 17.83
N ASP A 810 11.60 -12.10 16.97
CA ASP A 810 10.14 -11.94 16.81
C ASP A 810 9.36 -12.15 18.12
N ASP A 811 9.90 -12.92 19.07
CA ASP A 811 9.34 -13.23 20.39
C ASP A 811 10.27 -12.85 21.56
N GLY A 812 11.23 -11.95 21.32
CA GLY A 812 12.20 -11.54 22.32
C GLY A 812 11.61 -10.72 23.47
N ASP A 813 12.28 -10.75 24.63
CA ASP A 813 11.85 -10.02 25.82
C ASP A 813 12.23 -8.53 25.70
N LEU A 814 11.39 -7.77 25.00
CA LEU A 814 11.56 -6.34 24.77
C LEU A 814 11.62 -5.52 26.07
N LEU A 815 11.02 -6.03 27.15
CA LEU A 815 11.02 -5.36 28.45
C LEU A 815 12.37 -5.51 29.15
N GLU A 816 12.92 -6.71 29.17
CA GLU A 816 14.25 -6.93 29.72
C GLU A 816 15.32 -6.22 28.88
N ALA A 817 15.17 -6.21 27.55
CA ALA A 817 16.03 -5.42 26.67
C ALA A 817 16.00 -3.92 27.04
N TRP A 818 14.81 -3.34 27.21
CA TRP A 818 14.66 -1.95 27.65
C TRP A 818 15.32 -1.67 29.01
N ARG A 819 15.14 -2.56 30.00
CA ARG A 819 15.79 -2.44 31.32
C ARG A 819 17.31 -2.40 31.22
N VAL A 820 17.87 -3.25 30.37
CA VAL A 820 19.31 -3.29 30.10
C VAL A 820 19.75 -1.98 29.47
N PHE A 821 19.05 -1.48 28.44
CA PHE A 821 19.38 -0.20 27.81
C PHE A 821 19.37 0.96 28.82
N ILE A 822 18.36 1.05 29.69
CA ILE A 822 18.32 2.07 30.74
C ILE A 822 19.54 1.93 31.68
N ASN A 823 19.84 0.73 32.16
CA ASN A 823 20.96 0.53 33.09
C ASN A 823 22.32 0.88 32.47
N TYR A 824 22.54 0.53 31.19
CA TYR A 824 23.77 0.85 30.47
C TYR A 824 23.84 2.35 30.12
N ALA A 825 22.72 2.99 29.77
CA ALA A 825 22.67 4.43 29.56
C ALA A 825 23.04 5.22 30.83
N ARG A 826 22.63 4.76 32.02
CA ARG A 826 23.08 5.32 33.32
C ARG A 826 24.60 5.25 33.52
N ARG A 827 25.26 4.28 32.87
CA ARG A 827 26.72 4.13 32.85
C ARG A 827 27.39 4.89 31.71
N LYS A 828 26.65 5.79 31.04
CA LYS A 828 27.08 6.59 29.89
C LYS A 828 27.43 5.76 28.66
N ASP A 829 26.80 4.60 28.50
CA ASP A 829 26.90 3.83 27.27
C ASP A 829 26.08 4.51 26.15
N HIS A 830 26.75 4.90 25.08
CA HIS A 830 26.16 5.67 23.98
C HIS A 830 25.38 4.78 23.00
N ILE A 831 25.64 3.47 22.95
CA ILE A 831 24.85 2.53 22.15
C ILE A 831 23.49 2.33 22.85
N ALA A 832 23.50 2.21 24.18
CA ALA A 832 22.27 2.12 24.95
C ALA A 832 21.37 3.37 24.80
N LEU A 833 21.95 4.58 24.77
CA LEU A 833 21.20 5.81 24.48
C LEU A 833 20.53 5.78 23.11
N TYR A 834 21.17 5.21 22.09
CA TYR A 834 20.56 5.05 20.76
C TYR A 834 19.33 4.15 20.84
N TRP A 835 19.43 3.01 21.53
CA TRP A 835 18.31 2.08 21.65
C TRP A 835 17.14 2.65 22.44
N ILE A 836 17.41 3.47 23.47
CA ILE A 836 16.35 4.22 24.15
C ILE A 836 15.65 5.17 23.17
N GLY A 837 16.42 5.92 22.37
CA GLY A 837 15.87 6.79 21.32
C GLY A 837 15.04 6.02 20.29
N PHE A 838 15.48 4.83 19.90
CA PHE A 838 14.78 3.93 18.98
C PHE A 838 13.41 3.51 19.53
N TYR A 839 13.37 3.08 20.79
CA TYR A 839 12.14 2.69 21.46
C TYR A 839 11.15 3.87 21.58
N LEU A 840 11.65 5.08 21.86
CA LEU A 840 10.85 6.30 21.94
C LEU A 840 10.29 6.73 20.58
N GLN A 841 11.09 6.66 19.50
CA GLN A 841 10.67 7.06 18.15
C GLN A 841 9.53 6.18 17.62
N TYR A 842 9.61 4.87 17.86
CA TYR A 842 8.67 3.88 17.32
C TYR A 842 7.62 3.40 18.32
N ASP A 843 7.60 3.98 19.52
CA ASP A 843 6.63 3.67 20.57
C ASP A 843 6.54 2.15 20.91
N ILE A 844 7.70 1.48 20.92
CA ILE A 844 7.82 0.01 20.91
C ILE A 844 7.17 -0.65 22.12
N LEU A 845 7.40 -0.13 23.33
CA LEU A 845 6.83 -0.69 24.55
C LEU A 845 5.31 -0.51 24.62
N THR A 846 4.78 0.59 24.10
CA THR A 846 3.33 0.82 24.04
C THR A 846 2.68 -0.11 23.02
N ALA A 847 3.31 -0.28 21.85
CA ALA A 847 2.84 -1.19 20.80
C ALA A 847 2.80 -2.66 21.25
N SER A 848 3.69 -3.06 22.15
CA SER A 848 3.74 -4.43 22.70
C SER A 848 2.66 -4.76 23.76
N ASN A 849 1.79 -3.80 24.14
CA ASN A 849 0.84 -3.91 25.27
C ASN A 849 1.49 -4.24 26.63
N LEU A 850 2.82 -4.18 26.74
CA LEU A 850 3.52 -4.58 27.96
C LEU A 850 3.39 -3.51 29.06
N PHE A 851 3.12 -2.23 28.75
CA PHE A 851 3.58 -1.13 29.64
C PHE A 851 2.66 0.10 29.83
N ARG A 852 2.91 0.83 30.93
CA ARG A 852 2.33 2.16 31.27
C ARG A 852 3.24 3.29 30.76
N ARG A 853 2.66 4.39 30.28
CA ARG A 853 3.33 5.61 29.76
C ARG A 853 4.50 6.15 30.62
N ARG A 854 4.44 5.93 31.94
CA ARG A 854 5.39 6.43 32.95
C ARG A 854 6.86 6.08 32.70
N PHE A 855 7.17 4.96 32.05
CA PHE A 855 8.55 4.55 31.84
C PHE A 855 9.29 5.34 30.76
N TYR A 856 8.56 5.81 29.75
CA TYR A 856 9.13 6.79 28.82
C TYR A 856 9.30 8.14 29.46
N GLU A 857 8.36 8.57 30.30
CA GLU A 857 8.48 9.81 31.07
C GLU A 857 9.75 9.78 31.94
N GLU A 858 10.01 8.70 32.67
CA GLU A 858 11.24 8.55 33.47
C GLU A 858 12.52 8.58 32.61
N ALA A 859 12.54 7.90 31.46
CA ALA A 859 13.70 7.90 30.57
C ALA A 859 13.92 9.27 29.89
N ILE A 860 12.84 9.99 29.57
CA ILE A 860 12.89 11.34 29.01
C ILE A 860 13.43 12.32 30.06
N ASP A 861 12.89 12.29 31.28
CA ASP A 861 13.34 13.13 32.38
C ASP A 861 14.83 12.88 32.71
N GLU A 862 15.28 11.63 32.65
CA GLU A 862 16.66 11.26 32.99
C GLU A 862 17.67 11.53 31.86
N PHE A 863 17.33 11.24 30.60
CA PHE A 863 18.30 11.24 29.50
C PHE A 863 18.03 12.28 28.41
N ALA A 864 16.85 12.88 28.36
CA ALA A 864 16.43 13.83 27.33
C ALA A 864 15.68 15.04 27.92
N GLU A 865 16.18 15.56 29.03
CA GLU A 865 15.62 16.73 29.73
C GLU A 865 15.32 17.88 28.77
N GLY A 866 14.08 18.41 28.83
CA GLY A 866 13.60 19.49 27.98
C GLY A 866 12.90 19.06 26.69
N ALA A 867 12.79 17.75 26.42
CA ALA A 867 11.96 17.26 25.33
C ALA A 867 10.45 17.27 25.72
N GLU A 868 9.61 17.88 24.88
CA GLU A 868 8.15 17.93 25.10
C GLU A 868 7.43 16.71 24.48
N THR A 869 8.12 15.98 23.60
CA THR A 869 7.58 14.81 22.88
C THR A 869 8.59 13.68 22.82
N ASN A 870 8.11 12.42 22.72
CA ASN A 870 8.96 11.24 22.55
C ASN A 870 9.88 11.37 21.32
N LEU A 871 9.40 11.98 20.24
CA LEU A 871 10.17 12.16 19.02
C LEU A 871 11.32 13.17 19.20
N GLN A 872 11.08 14.27 19.93
CA GLN A 872 12.14 15.20 20.31
C GLN A 872 13.16 14.52 21.23
N ALA A 873 12.70 13.75 22.21
CA ALA A 873 13.59 13.00 23.10
C ALA A 873 14.45 12.00 22.32
N ALA A 874 13.86 11.28 21.37
CA ALA A 874 14.58 10.36 20.49
C ALA A 874 15.67 11.09 19.69
N MET A 875 15.38 12.27 19.11
CA MET A 875 16.37 13.05 18.39
C MET A 875 17.51 13.55 19.28
N MET A 876 17.22 13.96 20.52
CA MET A 876 18.26 14.35 21.49
C MET A 876 19.17 13.18 21.83
N LEU A 877 18.61 11.98 22.01
CA LEU A 877 19.37 10.76 22.29
C LEU A 877 20.20 10.31 21.09
N TYR A 878 19.65 10.32 19.88
CA TYR A 878 20.40 10.04 18.66
C TYR A 878 21.54 11.03 18.46
N LYS A 879 21.31 12.33 18.70
CA LYS A 879 22.38 13.31 18.66
C LYS A 879 23.51 12.95 19.63
N LYS A 880 23.16 12.65 20.89
CA LYS A 880 24.15 12.23 21.90
C LYS A 880 24.95 11.02 21.43
N SER A 881 24.30 9.97 20.94
CA SER A 881 24.98 8.78 20.41
C SER A 881 25.81 9.05 19.14
N ALA A 882 25.32 9.92 18.26
CA ALA A 882 25.98 10.32 17.02
C ALA A 882 27.27 11.12 17.27
N ASP A 883 27.27 11.98 18.30
CA ASP A 883 28.43 12.75 18.74
C ASP A 883 29.57 11.83 19.25
N PHE A 884 29.25 10.59 19.67
CA PHE A 884 30.23 9.55 20.03
C PHE A 884 30.61 8.62 18.86
N GLY A 885 30.13 8.90 17.65
CA GLY A 885 30.52 8.17 16.44
C GLY A 885 29.69 6.92 16.13
N TYR A 886 28.52 6.72 16.75
CA TYR A 886 27.66 5.58 16.43
C TYR A 886 26.94 5.77 15.08
N PRO A 887 27.27 4.99 14.03
CA PRO A 887 26.83 5.28 12.65
C PRO A 887 25.30 5.29 12.47
N GLU A 888 24.58 4.37 13.11
CA GLU A 888 23.13 4.28 13.03
C GLU A 888 22.46 5.50 13.68
N ALA A 889 23.03 6.03 14.76
CA ALA A 889 22.56 7.28 15.36
C ALA A 889 22.85 8.48 14.45
N GLN A 890 24.00 8.53 13.79
CA GLN A 890 24.33 9.59 12.82
C GLN A 890 23.34 9.60 11.66
N LEU A 891 23.01 8.43 11.11
CA LEU A 891 22.02 8.28 10.05
C LEU A 891 20.63 8.74 10.50
N ARG A 892 20.16 8.29 11.66
CA ARG A 892 18.82 8.65 12.17
C ARG A 892 18.72 10.13 12.51
N TYR A 893 19.74 10.69 13.16
CA TYR A 893 19.76 12.11 13.48
C TYR A 893 19.83 12.97 12.19
N GLY A 894 20.65 12.57 11.22
CA GLY A 894 20.72 13.22 9.91
C GLY A 894 19.38 13.17 9.16
N TYR A 895 18.67 12.04 9.20
CA TYR A 895 17.32 11.93 8.65
C TYR A 895 16.31 12.83 9.38
N GLY A 896 16.39 12.92 10.71
CA GLY A 896 15.56 13.83 11.51
C GLY A 896 15.77 15.29 11.13
N LEU A 897 17.03 15.70 10.96
CA LEU A 897 17.39 17.04 10.48
C LEU A 897 16.87 17.31 9.06
N TYR A 898 17.06 16.36 8.15
CA TYR A 898 16.61 16.48 6.76
C TYR A 898 15.09 16.58 6.63
N SER A 899 14.35 15.80 7.43
CA SER A 899 12.88 15.72 7.39
C SER A 899 12.17 16.75 8.28
N GLY A 900 12.90 17.47 9.13
CA GLY A 900 12.31 18.35 10.15
C GLY A 900 11.55 17.62 11.26
N GLN A 901 11.79 16.32 11.44
CA GLN A 901 11.09 15.50 12.43
C GLN A 901 11.80 15.52 13.78
N GLY A 902 11.10 15.96 14.84
CA GLY A 902 11.62 15.93 16.21
C GLY A 902 12.76 16.89 16.51
N VAL A 903 13.10 17.79 15.57
CA VAL A 903 14.09 18.85 15.77
C VAL A 903 13.41 20.20 15.64
N LEU A 904 13.69 21.12 16.56
CA LEU A 904 13.18 22.49 16.46
C LEU A 904 13.83 23.15 15.24
N GLN A 905 13.00 23.68 14.33
CA GLN A 905 13.48 24.43 13.18
C GLN A 905 14.20 25.68 13.67
N ASP A 906 15.46 25.87 13.26
CA ASP A 906 16.18 27.11 13.50
C ASP A 906 15.46 28.23 12.74
N LYS A 907 15.05 29.27 13.46
CA LYS A 907 14.23 30.37 12.92
C LYS A 907 15.04 31.40 12.16
#